data_AF-A0AAE2W2T8-F1
#
_entry.id   AF-A0AAE2W2T8-F1
#
_cell.length_a   1.000
_cell.length_b   1.000
_cell.length_c   1.000
_cell.angle_alpha   90.00
_cell.angle_beta   90.00
_cell.angle_gamma   90.00
#
_symmetry.space_group_name_H-M   'P 1'
#
loop_
_entity.id
_entity.type
_entity.pdbx_description
1 polymer ?
#
loop_
_entity_poly.entity_id
_entity_poly.type
_entity_poly.pdbx_seq_one_letter_code
_entity_poly.pdbx_strand_id
1 'polypeptide(L)'
;MLHFGKARAAGNTSRGLFLTTALISGMIAFPGHAADVTWSNPAAGNYNDTLNWLSGALPLGTDTAIFDGTPASTVTIGAVPVTVTNLTVAEIGSIADGTIAFASGTASTLTYSDVHDNALAGNLTLDLNGADLNIVATTNLNFAGDIVNGGASAATLDINTTATMNLSGDITGDTSVTLSAGDLTLAGTNTYTGATTVTTGTLQVTGGAAIADAGAVVVNGGTFALLANETIGTLEGAGGVNVNANTLTVAGAGDKTFSGALSGAGVVSKTNSGTLTLTGDNSALLGGMQIGAGVIDGNSDDAFGTGLITLNGGTMAVSGTTTVSNAIAVGAGNGTITGADATLTGDISATGALTFGNGTDAAQVVVNSTTASAAAATTVSELATVVLGTSQSVNLFANGGVVDGTLDLNGNDTATGNLSGAGTVTNNAATGTAVLTVGGDGTAAGSFTGTITDGTTATTGLALNKGLTTDEFSLTTSQTYTGGTTINTGVLSLNVANALADAGAVTVNTNGTLALVMGAETIGALDGAGKVTLGANTLTVGGAAATEFSGVISGTGGLTLDKAAEADVFELSGDNTYTGTTTVTTGTLVVSGNEAIDDDGSVVVSGGSTLRVDASEDVGLLDGAGSVDLNGAGVTLTVGSTVAGAADFSGVISGAGGLTMDGVGTQTLSGTNSYTGATTVTTGTLQVTDGAAIADAGAVVVNGGTFELLANETIGTLEGAGGVNVNANTLTVAGAGDKTFSGALSGSGVVSKTNTGTLTLGTGNAGYTGGFAISNAGVIEGAADAFGNGTGDIALTNGTLNVTATSALAHDITVGAGGGTLATDDGVTATLTGAITATGGGLTFGNGTDTSEFALNNTAASSADSATTIAGSTTVVLGNGNSAGLFTNGLALSGTLDLNGNDTATGNLSGAGTVTNNAATGTAVLTVGGDGTASGSFTGTITDGTTATTGLALNKGLETDEFSLTTSQTYTGGTTLNTGVLSLNVANALADAGAVTVNTNGTLALVTGAETIGALDGAGKVTLGANTLTVGGAADTEFSGVISGTGGLTLDKAAEADVFKLSGDNTYTGTTTVTTGTLAVSGNEAIDDDGSVVVSGGSTLRVDASEDVGLLDGAGSVDLAVAGQTLTVGSTVAGTADFSGAISGAGGLTMNGVGTQTLSGTNSYTGATTVTTGTLQVTGGAAIADAGAVVVNGGTFALLANETIGTLEGAGGVNVNANTLTVAGAGDKTFSGAL
;
A
#
# COMPACT_ATOMS: atom_id res chain seq x y z
N MET A 1 14.58 -39.95 -96.34
CA MET A 1 16.00 -39.82 -95.96
C MET A 1 16.11 -40.41 -94.56
N LEU A 2 16.84 -41.47 -94.19
CA LEU A 2 18.02 -42.25 -94.65
C LEU A 2 17.59 -43.69 -95.10
N HIS A 3 17.93 -44.27 -96.27
CA HIS A 3 19.17 -44.99 -96.75
C HIS A 3 19.77 -46.00 -95.75
N PHE A 4 19.95 -47.31 -95.97
CA PHE A 4 20.36 -48.20 -97.10
C PHE A 4 19.49 -49.50 -97.11
N GLY A 5 19.44 -50.44 -98.06
CA GLY A 5 20.18 -50.81 -99.27
C GLY A 5 20.02 -52.35 -99.49
N LYS A 6 19.77 -52.80 -100.73
CA LYS A 6 19.50 -54.20 -101.16
C LYS A 6 20.68 -55.18 -100.96
N ALA A 7 20.42 -56.49 -100.82
CA ALA A 7 21.14 -57.59 -101.54
C ALA A 7 20.54 -58.99 -101.31
N ARG A 8 20.70 -59.87 -102.31
CA ARG A 8 20.36 -61.31 -102.40
C ARG A 8 21.63 -62.17 -102.19
N ALA A 9 21.41 -63.45 -101.89
CA ALA A 9 22.20 -64.65 -102.24
C ALA A 9 23.06 -65.36 -101.16
N ALA A 10 23.19 -66.67 -101.38
CA ALA A 10 23.62 -67.77 -100.53
C ALA A 10 25.15 -67.95 -100.38
N GLY A 11 25.53 -68.75 -99.36
CA GLY A 11 26.47 -69.88 -99.58
C GLY A 11 27.93 -69.76 -99.09
N ASN A 12 28.19 -70.39 -97.94
CA ASN A 12 29.08 -71.56 -97.76
C ASN A 12 30.63 -71.43 -97.64
N THR A 13 31.16 -72.37 -96.83
CA THR A 13 32.53 -72.97 -96.76
C THR A 13 33.61 -72.27 -95.91
N SER A 14 34.46 -72.94 -95.10
CA SER A 14 34.60 -74.34 -94.65
C SER A 14 35.80 -74.52 -93.67
N ARG A 15 35.80 -75.66 -92.95
CA ARG A 15 36.93 -76.50 -92.42
C ARG A 15 37.34 -76.38 -90.93
N GLY A 16 37.10 -77.47 -90.19
CA GLY A 16 38.17 -78.19 -89.46
C GLY A 16 37.90 -78.63 -88.01
N LEU A 17 37.81 -79.97 -87.82
CA LEU A 17 38.57 -80.78 -86.84
C LEU A 17 37.85 -81.46 -85.63
N PHE A 18 37.64 -82.79 -85.77
CA PHE A 18 37.78 -83.95 -84.82
C PHE A 18 37.03 -84.02 -83.46
N LEU A 19 36.12 -85.00 -83.28
CA LEU A 19 36.22 -86.33 -82.58
C LEU A 19 35.94 -86.20 -81.04
N THR A 20 35.12 -86.96 -80.31
CA THR A 20 34.87 -88.43 -80.23
C THR A 20 33.59 -88.79 -79.43
N THR A 21 33.08 -89.99 -79.73
CA THR A 21 32.16 -90.94 -79.04
C THR A 21 32.22 -91.08 -77.50
N ALA A 22 31.09 -91.41 -76.84
CA ALA A 22 30.76 -92.75 -76.25
C ALA A 22 29.80 -92.76 -75.02
N LEU A 23 29.06 -93.90 -74.89
CA LEU A 23 28.38 -94.51 -73.70
C LEU A 23 26.90 -94.13 -73.38
N ILE A 24 25.89 -94.99 -73.67
CA ILE A 24 25.33 -96.19 -72.94
C ILE A 24 24.25 -95.77 -71.91
N SER A 25 23.06 -96.37 -71.67
CA SER A 25 22.27 -97.52 -72.17
C SER A 25 20.87 -97.55 -71.48
N GLY A 26 19.84 -98.13 -72.15
CA GLY A 26 18.69 -98.89 -71.54
C GLY A 26 17.43 -98.08 -71.18
N MET A 27 16.16 -98.52 -71.25
CA MET A 27 15.45 -99.80 -71.45
C MET A 27 14.02 -99.47 -71.98
N ILE A 28 13.48 -100.14 -73.02
CA ILE A 28 12.40 -101.17 -73.03
C ILE A 28 10.95 -100.73 -72.67
N ALA A 29 10.09 -100.72 -73.71
CA ALA A 29 8.68 -101.17 -73.88
C ALA A 29 7.43 -100.47 -73.26
N PHE A 30 6.54 -99.99 -74.19
CA PHE A 30 5.06 -100.01 -74.33
C PHE A 30 4.10 -99.82 -73.11
N PRO A 31 2.81 -99.40 -73.28
CA PRO A 31 1.99 -99.26 -74.50
C PRO A 31 1.26 -97.91 -74.68
N GLY A 32 0.54 -97.76 -75.80
CA GLY A 32 -0.10 -96.53 -76.27
C GLY A 32 -1.31 -96.05 -75.46
N HIS A 33 -1.59 -94.75 -75.57
CA HIS A 33 -2.83 -94.15 -75.14
C HIS A 33 -3.85 -94.20 -76.28
N ALA A 34 -5.06 -94.65 -75.94
CA ALA A 34 -6.19 -94.83 -76.82
C ALA A 34 -6.61 -93.50 -77.49
N ALA A 35 -7.13 -93.61 -78.72
CA ALA A 35 -7.89 -92.53 -79.34
C ALA A 35 -9.21 -92.35 -78.58
N ASP A 36 -9.57 -91.12 -78.21
CA ASP A 36 -10.84 -90.80 -77.56
C ASP A 36 -12.00 -91.39 -78.36
N VAL A 37 -12.77 -92.29 -77.74
CA VAL A 37 -13.96 -92.87 -78.38
C VAL A 37 -15.08 -91.86 -78.26
N THR A 38 -15.66 -91.47 -79.41
CA THR A 38 -16.79 -90.54 -79.48
C THR A 38 -18.11 -91.30 -79.46
N TRP A 39 -18.92 -91.05 -78.45
CA TRP A 39 -20.21 -91.70 -78.22
C TRP A 39 -21.34 -90.78 -78.67
N SER A 40 -21.97 -91.06 -79.81
CA SER A 40 -23.12 -90.27 -80.31
C SER A 40 -24.44 -91.02 -80.12
N ASN A 41 -25.46 -90.39 -79.51
CA ASN A 41 -26.82 -90.93 -79.49
C ASN A 41 -27.69 -90.28 -80.57
N PRO A 42 -28.21 -91.05 -81.55
CA PRO A 42 -28.99 -90.54 -82.66
C PRO A 42 -30.50 -90.28 -82.38
N ALA A 43 -31.09 -90.61 -81.21
CA ALA A 43 -32.52 -90.34 -80.91
C ALA A 43 -32.94 -90.47 -79.41
N ALA A 44 -34.15 -90.01 -79.05
CA ALA A 44 -34.73 -90.06 -77.69
C ALA A 44 -34.63 -91.44 -77.00
N GLY A 45 -34.20 -91.50 -75.73
CA GLY A 45 -34.05 -92.76 -74.98
C GLY A 45 -33.19 -92.67 -73.70
N ASN A 46 -33.02 -93.80 -72.99
CA ASN A 46 -32.19 -93.88 -71.77
C ASN A 46 -30.70 -94.04 -72.14
N TYR A 47 -29.83 -93.17 -71.62
CA TYR A 47 -28.38 -93.15 -71.85
C TYR A 47 -27.68 -94.44 -71.41
N ASN A 48 -28.17 -95.08 -70.35
CA ASN A 48 -27.62 -96.35 -69.84
C ASN A 48 -28.09 -97.58 -70.63
N ASP A 49 -28.90 -97.39 -71.68
CA ASP A 49 -29.30 -98.48 -72.56
C ASP A 49 -28.32 -98.60 -73.72
N THR A 50 -27.49 -99.66 -73.68
CA THR A 50 -26.48 -100.00 -74.70
C THR A 50 -27.01 -100.10 -76.14
N LEU A 51 -28.35 -100.16 -76.32
CA LEU A 51 -29.01 -100.25 -77.62
C LEU A 51 -29.17 -98.91 -78.35
N ASN A 52 -29.07 -97.78 -77.66
CA ASN A 52 -29.31 -96.46 -78.25
C ASN A 52 -28.02 -95.77 -78.74
N TRP A 53 -26.87 -96.43 -78.70
CA TRP A 53 -25.57 -95.84 -79.01
C TRP A 53 -24.88 -96.48 -80.22
N LEU A 54 -24.10 -95.67 -80.95
CA LEU A 54 -23.30 -96.15 -82.09
C LEU A 54 -22.12 -97.07 -81.69
N SER A 55 -21.72 -97.06 -80.41
CA SER A 55 -20.78 -97.98 -79.78
C SER A 55 -21.53 -98.74 -78.68
N GLY A 56 -21.43 -100.07 -78.56
CA GLY A 56 -22.38 -100.88 -77.75
C GLY A 56 -22.02 -101.12 -76.26
N ALA A 57 -21.55 -100.13 -75.53
CA ALA A 57 -21.04 -100.21 -74.14
C ALA A 57 -21.42 -98.96 -73.34
N LEU A 58 -21.14 -98.90 -72.04
CA LEU A 58 -21.27 -97.64 -71.30
C LEU A 58 -19.96 -96.83 -71.49
N PRO A 59 -20.03 -95.52 -71.73
CA PRO A 59 -18.85 -94.67 -71.75
C PRO A 59 -17.99 -94.87 -70.51
N LEU A 60 -16.68 -94.95 -70.72
CA LEU A 60 -15.69 -95.02 -69.66
C LEU A 60 -14.98 -93.66 -69.57
N GLY A 61 -14.42 -93.31 -68.41
CA GLY A 61 -13.85 -91.98 -68.13
C GLY A 61 -12.68 -91.49 -69.02
N THR A 62 -12.43 -92.08 -70.18
CA THR A 62 -11.57 -91.55 -71.26
C THR A 62 -12.37 -91.05 -72.48
N ASP A 63 -13.70 -91.18 -72.47
CA ASP A 63 -14.53 -91.06 -73.67
C ASP A 63 -15.24 -89.70 -73.79
N THR A 64 -15.50 -89.26 -75.03
CA THR A 64 -16.30 -88.05 -75.31
C THR A 64 -17.74 -88.44 -75.64
N ALA A 65 -18.70 -87.99 -74.84
CA ALA A 65 -20.12 -88.17 -75.09
C ALA A 65 -20.68 -87.01 -75.94
N ILE A 66 -21.48 -87.35 -76.96
CA ILE A 66 -22.17 -86.41 -77.85
C ILE A 66 -23.66 -86.76 -77.86
N PHE A 67 -24.47 -85.80 -77.46
CA PHE A 67 -25.90 -85.77 -77.67
C PHE A 67 -26.18 -84.85 -78.84
N ASP A 68 -26.53 -85.43 -79.98
CA ASP A 68 -26.85 -84.70 -81.19
C ASP A 68 -28.03 -85.40 -81.86
N GLY A 69 -29.22 -84.79 -81.77
CA GLY A 69 -30.50 -85.44 -82.07
C GLY A 69 -31.52 -84.52 -82.71
N THR A 70 -32.74 -85.00 -82.92
CA THR A 70 -33.82 -84.17 -83.50
C THR A 70 -34.40 -83.20 -82.45
N PRO A 71 -34.82 -81.97 -82.84
CA PRO A 71 -35.30 -80.85 -82.01
C PRO A 71 -36.40 -81.07 -80.93
N ALA A 72 -36.84 -82.30 -80.64
CA ALA A 72 -37.90 -82.61 -79.68
C ALA A 72 -37.63 -83.84 -78.77
N SER A 73 -36.43 -84.44 -78.83
CA SER A 73 -36.12 -85.65 -78.06
C SER A 73 -35.72 -85.35 -76.61
N THR A 74 -36.39 -85.99 -75.64
CA THR A 74 -35.95 -86.06 -74.23
C THR A 74 -35.05 -87.28 -74.02
N VAL A 75 -33.89 -87.07 -73.41
CA VAL A 75 -32.94 -88.10 -72.97
C VAL A 75 -33.02 -88.23 -71.46
N THR A 76 -33.03 -89.47 -70.95
CA THR A 76 -32.91 -89.75 -69.51
C THR A 76 -31.65 -90.56 -69.25
N ILE A 77 -31.02 -90.37 -68.10
CA ILE A 77 -29.86 -91.15 -67.68
C ILE A 77 -30.33 -92.08 -66.57
N GLY A 78 -30.02 -93.38 -66.70
CA GLY A 78 -30.41 -94.37 -65.69
C GLY A 78 -29.75 -94.12 -64.33
N ALA A 79 -30.20 -94.84 -63.30
CA ALA A 79 -29.79 -94.62 -61.90
C ALA A 79 -28.29 -94.84 -61.58
N VAL A 80 -27.50 -95.40 -62.51
CA VAL A 80 -26.05 -95.58 -62.34
C VAL A 80 -25.33 -94.41 -63.02
N PRO A 81 -24.49 -93.64 -62.30
CA PRO A 81 -23.74 -92.54 -62.88
C PRO A 81 -22.90 -93.00 -64.08
N VAL A 82 -22.81 -92.16 -65.11
CA VAL A 82 -21.98 -92.48 -66.28
C VAL A 82 -20.79 -91.55 -66.36
N THR A 83 -19.59 -92.13 -66.45
CA THR A 83 -18.33 -91.38 -66.40
C THR A 83 -17.80 -91.06 -67.80
N VAL A 84 -17.55 -89.79 -68.09
CA VAL A 84 -17.05 -89.30 -69.38
C VAL A 84 -15.86 -88.35 -69.20
N THR A 85 -15.10 -88.11 -70.27
CA THR A 85 -14.05 -87.07 -70.33
C THR A 85 -14.56 -85.77 -70.92
N ASN A 86 -15.40 -85.81 -71.96
CA ASN A 86 -16.03 -84.62 -72.52
C ASN A 86 -17.49 -84.89 -72.81
N LEU A 87 -18.30 -83.83 -72.86
CA LEU A 87 -19.71 -83.88 -73.18
C LEU A 87 -20.02 -82.85 -74.27
N THR A 88 -20.81 -83.20 -75.28
CA THR A 88 -21.30 -82.28 -76.32
C THR A 88 -22.81 -82.45 -76.42
N VAL A 89 -23.56 -81.36 -76.50
CA VAL A 89 -25.02 -81.33 -76.56
C VAL A 89 -25.47 -80.37 -77.66
N ALA A 90 -26.20 -80.87 -78.65
CA ALA A 90 -26.71 -80.13 -79.79
C ALA A 90 -28.08 -80.66 -80.25
N GLU A 91 -28.96 -79.75 -80.69
CA GLU A 91 -30.25 -80.04 -81.35
C GLU A 91 -31.24 -81.00 -80.61
N ILE A 92 -31.14 -81.20 -79.30
CA ILE A 92 -32.05 -82.04 -78.50
C ILE A 92 -33.13 -81.23 -77.73
N GLY A 93 -34.18 -81.91 -77.27
CA GLY A 93 -35.29 -81.28 -76.53
C GLY A 93 -35.01 -81.08 -75.04
N SER A 94 -34.55 -82.12 -74.33
CA SER A 94 -34.11 -82.03 -72.91
C SER A 94 -33.31 -83.25 -72.45
N ILE A 95 -32.42 -83.09 -71.45
CA ILE A 95 -31.86 -84.16 -70.63
C ILE A 95 -32.44 -84.04 -69.23
N ALA A 96 -33.35 -84.95 -68.88
CA ALA A 96 -34.25 -84.75 -67.76
C ALA A 96 -33.75 -85.31 -66.41
N ASP A 97 -33.09 -86.48 -66.40
CA ASP A 97 -32.80 -87.19 -65.14
C ASP A 97 -31.45 -87.93 -65.13
N GLY A 98 -30.88 -88.16 -63.94
CA GLY A 98 -29.73 -89.05 -63.67
C GLY A 98 -28.39 -88.34 -63.47
N THR A 99 -27.27 -89.07 -63.32
CA THR A 99 -25.95 -88.48 -63.02
C THR A 99 -24.93 -88.70 -64.14
N ILE A 100 -24.29 -87.64 -64.61
CA ILE A 100 -23.10 -87.69 -65.48
C ILE A 100 -21.89 -87.35 -64.62
N ALA A 101 -20.99 -88.30 -64.44
CA ALA A 101 -19.72 -88.08 -63.77
C ALA A 101 -18.62 -87.72 -64.79
N PHE A 102 -17.69 -86.88 -64.40
CA PHE A 102 -16.46 -86.63 -65.17
C PHE A 102 -15.29 -87.43 -64.60
N ALA A 103 -14.28 -87.69 -65.42
CA ALA A 103 -13.13 -88.47 -64.99
C ALA A 103 -12.17 -87.65 -64.11
N SER A 104 -11.84 -88.20 -62.94
CA SER A 104 -11.06 -87.48 -61.93
C SER A 104 -9.67 -87.09 -62.44
N GLY A 105 -9.25 -85.85 -62.14
CA GLY A 105 -7.91 -85.34 -62.47
C GLY A 105 -7.67 -85.04 -63.96
N THR A 106 -8.71 -85.06 -64.81
CA THR A 106 -8.63 -84.69 -66.23
C THR A 106 -9.45 -83.44 -66.54
N ALA A 107 -8.88 -82.51 -67.33
CA ALA A 107 -9.61 -81.37 -67.86
C ALA A 107 -10.67 -81.84 -68.86
N SER A 108 -11.91 -81.47 -68.60
CA SER A 108 -13.11 -81.93 -69.29
C SER A 108 -13.83 -80.72 -69.92
N THR A 109 -14.49 -80.92 -71.06
CA THR A 109 -15.26 -79.86 -71.73
C THR A 109 -16.71 -80.30 -71.96
N LEU A 110 -17.67 -79.45 -71.58
CA LEU A 110 -19.07 -79.55 -72.00
C LEU A 110 -19.32 -78.52 -73.12
N THR A 111 -19.59 -78.97 -74.35
CA THR A 111 -19.96 -78.08 -75.46
C THR A 111 -21.48 -78.09 -75.66
N TYR A 112 -22.12 -76.93 -75.74
CA TYR A 112 -23.55 -76.76 -75.95
C TYR A 112 -23.85 -75.82 -77.13
N SER A 113 -24.64 -76.26 -78.10
CA SER A 113 -24.98 -75.45 -79.28
C SER A 113 -26.45 -75.58 -79.71
N ASP A 114 -27.33 -75.89 -78.76
CA ASP A 114 -28.75 -76.14 -79.03
C ASP A 114 -29.56 -74.84 -79.22
N VAL A 115 -30.55 -74.85 -80.11
CA VAL A 115 -31.45 -73.69 -80.31
C VAL A 115 -32.58 -73.61 -79.28
N HIS A 116 -32.72 -74.61 -78.41
CA HIS A 116 -33.73 -74.63 -77.35
C HIS A 116 -33.14 -74.19 -76.01
N ASP A 117 -33.77 -73.20 -75.37
CA ASP A 117 -33.25 -72.60 -74.14
C ASP A 117 -33.21 -73.55 -72.92
N ASN A 118 -33.79 -74.77 -72.97
CA ASN A 118 -33.99 -75.67 -71.81
C ASN A 118 -33.42 -77.11 -71.98
N ALA A 119 -32.45 -77.34 -72.85
CA ALA A 119 -32.09 -78.73 -73.19
C ALA A 119 -31.35 -79.51 -72.06
N LEU A 120 -30.98 -78.87 -70.94
CA LEU A 120 -30.47 -79.55 -69.73
C LEU A 120 -31.36 -79.25 -68.49
N ALA A 121 -32.67 -79.46 -68.59
CA ALA A 121 -33.62 -79.19 -67.50
C ALA A 121 -34.09 -80.47 -66.79
N GLY A 122 -34.20 -80.47 -65.46
CA GLY A 122 -34.74 -81.58 -64.66
C GLY A 122 -33.90 -81.90 -63.42
N ASN A 123 -33.84 -83.18 -62.98
CA ASN A 123 -33.02 -83.64 -61.84
C ASN A 123 -31.63 -84.18 -62.23
N LEU A 124 -31.13 -83.78 -63.41
CA LEU A 124 -29.81 -84.15 -63.90
C LEU A 124 -28.70 -83.67 -62.94
N THR A 125 -27.81 -84.56 -62.51
CA THR A 125 -26.63 -84.20 -61.72
C THR A 125 -25.37 -84.30 -62.57
N LEU A 126 -24.55 -83.25 -62.58
CA LEU A 126 -23.19 -83.30 -63.12
C LEU A 126 -22.22 -83.51 -61.95
N ASP A 127 -21.61 -84.69 -61.84
CA ASP A 127 -20.59 -84.98 -60.83
C ASP A 127 -19.19 -84.73 -61.41
N LEU A 128 -18.51 -83.70 -60.94
CA LEU A 128 -17.16 -83.36 -61.37
C LEU A 128 -16.13 -84.42 -60.94
N ASN A 129 -16.36 -85.12 -59.81
CA ASN A 129 -15.46 -86.15 -59.29
C ASN A 129 -13.95 -85.75 -59.29
N GLY A 130 -13.65 -84.49 -59.00
CA GLY A 130 -12.28 -83.92 -59.01
C GLY A 130 -11.72 -83.59 -60.40
N ALA A 131 -12.57 -83.42 -61.41
CA ALA A 131 -12.22 -82.97 -62.76
C ALA A 131 -12.52 -81.48 -62.95
N ASP A 132 -11.62 -80.75 -63.62
CA ASP A 132 -11.95 -79.40 -64.10
C ASP A 132 -12.91 -79.50 -65.29
N LEU A 133 -14.06 -78.82 -65.25
CA LEU A 133 -15.07 -78.81 -66.31
C LEU A 133 -15.18 -77.40 -66.91
N ASN A 134 -14.84 -77.28 -68.20
CA ASN A 134 -15.07 -76.08 -68.99
C ASN A 134 -16.38 -76.20 -69.81
N ILE A 135 -17.36 -75.35 -69.55
CA ILE A 135 -18.62 -75.30 -70.28
C ILE A 135 -18.55 -74.23 -71.38
N VAL A 136 -18.66 -74.66 -72.63
CA VAL A 136 -18.66 -73.81 -73.81
C VAL A 136 -20.04 -73.84 -74.46
N ALA A 137 -20.77 -72.72 -74.43
CA ALA A 137 -22.09 -72.62 -75.03
C ALA A 137 -22.18 -71.49 -76.06
N THR A 138 -22.73 -71.76 -77.26
CA THR A 138 -22.93 -70.75 -78.31
C THR A 138 -24.35 -70.16 -78.36
N THR A 139 -25.27 -70.74 -77.61
CA THR A 139 -26.70 -70.39 -77.46
C THR A 139 -27.06 -70.38 -75.98
N ASN A 140 -28.23 -69.82 -75.62
CA ASN A 140 -28.63 -69.75 -74.21
C ASN A 140 -28.79 -71.16 -73.63
N LEU A 141 -28.33 -71.36 -72.39
CA LEU A 141 -28.38 -72.65 -71.71
C LEU A 141 -29.03 -72.51 -70.34
N ASN A 142 -30.24 -73.03 -70.17
CA ASN A 142 -30.87 -73.19 -68.86
C ASN A 142 -30.56 -74.59 -68.30
N PHE A 143 -29.70 -74.66 -67.29
CA PHE A 143 -29.38 -75.86 -66.54
C PHE A 143 -30.08 -75.86 -65.17
N ALA A 144 -31.01 -76.77 -64.96
CA ALA A 144 -31.80 -76.81 -63.71
C ALA A 144 -31.33 -77.89 -62.72
N GLY A 145 -30.32 -78.65 -63.10
CA GLY A 145 -29.78 -79.77 -62.33
C GLY A 145 -28.62 -79.39 -61.41
N ASP A 146 -28.25 -80.29 -60.51
CA ASP A 146 -27.18 -80.06 -59.53
C ASP A 146 -25.80 -80.30 -60.16
N ILE A 147 -24.80 -79.55 -59.72
CA ILE A 147 -23.39 -79.82 -60.00
C ILE A 147 -22.71 -80.20 -58.69
N VAL A 148 -22.22 -81.42 -58.58
CA VAL A 148 -21.58 -81.91 -57.35
C VAL A 148 -20.13 -82.23 -57.63
N ASN A 149 -19.24 -82.04 -56.66
CA ASN A 149 -17.92 -82.67 -56.68
C ASN A 149 -17.87 -83.73 -55.58
N GLY A 150 -18.16 -84.99 -55.93
CA GLY A 150 -18.06 -86.12 -55.01
C GLY A 150 -16.62 -86.64 -54.82
N GLY A 151 -15.64 -86.07 -55.52
CA GLY A 151 -14.25 -86.49 -55.53
C GLY A 151 -13.43 -85.99 -54.34
N ALA A 152 -12.28 -86.63 -54.10
CA ALA A 152 -11.35 -86.23 -53.03
C ALA A 152 -10.43 -85.05 -53.42
N SER A 153 -10.46 -84.60 -54.67
CA SER A 153 -9.65 -83.49 -55.20
C SER A 153 -10.54 -82.32 -55.56
N ALA A 154 -10.03 -81.10 -55.38
CA ALA A 154 -10.70 -79.88 -55.82
C ALA A 154 -10.93 -79.89 -57.34
N ALA A 155 -12.01 -79.27 -57.79
CA ALA A 155 -12.39 -79.16 -59.20
C ALA A 155 -12.71 -77.70 -59.57
N THR A 156 -12.45 -77.32 -60.82
CA THR A 156 -12.84 -76.01 -61.37
C THR A 156 -14.00 -76.17 -62.34
N LEU A 157 -15.12 -75.50 -62.07
CA LEU A 157 -16.20 -75.30 -63.03
C LEU A 157 -15.96 -73.98 -63.78
N ASP A 158 -15.42 -74.04 -64.99
CA ASP A 158 -15.19 -72.88 -65.86
C ASP A 158 -16.35 -72.70 -66.84
N ILE A 159 -16.91 -71.49 -66.94
CA ILE A 159 -18.01 -71.14 -67.83
C ILE A 159 -17.45 -70.19 -68.89
N ASN A 160 -17.40 -70.66 -70.13
CA ASN A 160 -16.77 -69.99 -71.26
C ASN A 160 -17.75 -69.94 -72.44
N THR A 161 -18.84 -69.21 -72.26
CA THR A 161 -19.96 -69.16 -73.20
C THR A 161 -19.96 -67.85 -74.00
N THR A 162 -20.62 -67.82 -75.15
CA THR A 162 -20.91 -66.59 -75.92
C THR A 162 -22.36 -66.11 -75.77
N ALA A 163 -23.17 -66.85 -75.01
CA ALA A 163 -24.59 -66.62 -74.75
C ALA A 163 -24.91 -66.82 -73.27
N THR A 164 -26.13 -66.49 -72.82
CA THR A 164 -26.49 -66.52 -71.40
C THR A 164 -26.72 -67.95 -70.90
N MET A 165 -26.04 -68.33 -69.82
CA MET A 165 -26.33 -69.54 -69.05
C MET A 165 -27.18 -69.18 -67.83
N ASN A 166 -28.26 -69.91 -67.56
CA ASN A 166 -29.01 -69.85 -66.31
C ASN A 166 -28.87 -71.18 -65.58
N LEU A 167 -28.26 -71.17 -64.40
CA LEU A 167 -28.02 -72.34 -63.57
C LEU A 167 -28.84 -72.24 -62.27
N SER A 168 -29.87 -73.08 -62.15
CA SER A 168 -30.80 -73.05 -61.02
C SER A 168 -30.68 -74.21 -60.03
N GLY A 169 -29.92 -75.26 -60.35
CA GLY A 169 -29.58 -76.31 -59.39
C GLY A 169 -28.39 -75.95 -58.51
N ASP A 170 -28.13 -76.78 -57.51
CA ASP A 170 -27.14 -76.51 -56.47
C ASP A 170 -25.74 -76.95 -56.91
N ILE A 171 -24.73 -76.12 -56.65
CA ILE A 171 -23.32 -76.46 -56.78
C ILE A 171 -22.78 -76.84 -55.39
N THR A 172 -22.20 -78.04 -55.26
CA THR A 172 -21.69 -78.57 -53.97
C THR A 172 -20.31 -79.23 -54.11
N GLY A 173 -19.62 -79.41 -52.98
CA GLY A 173 -18.30 -80.05 -52.90
C GLY A 173 -17.12 -79.08 -53.03
N ASP A 174 -15.90 -79.61 -53.09
CA ASP A 174 -14.68 -78.79 -53.20
C ASP A 174 -14.50 -78.28 -54.64
N THR A 175 -15.29 -77.27 -54.99
CA THR A 175 -15.42 -76.75 -56.36
C THR A 175 -15.17 -75.24 -56.38
N SER A 176 -14.29 -74.76 -57.26
CA SER A 176 -14.20 -73.34 -57.63
C SER A 176 -15.00 -73.07 -58.90
N VAL A 177 -15.70 -71.96 -58.98
CA VAL A 177 -16.48 -71.55 -60.15
C VAL A 177 -15.75 -70.41 -60.86
N THR A 178 -15.54 -70.50 -62.17
CA THR A 178 -14.91 -69.44 -62.98
C THR A 178 -15.84 -69.06 -64.11
N LEU A 179 -16.08 -67.76 -64.33
CA LEU A 179 -16.71 -67.23 -65.54
C LEU A 179 -15.62 -66.61 -66.41
N SER A 180 -15.19 -67.37 -67.42
CA SER A 180 -14.17 -66.95 -68.39
C SER A 180 -14.76 -66.15 -69.56
N ALA A 181 -16.01 -66.40 -69.95
CA ALA A 181 -16.75 -65.63 -70.96
C ALA A 181 -18.27 -65.80 -70.86
N GLY A 182 -19.03 -64.81 -71.32
CA GLY A 182 -20.49 -64.85 -71.42
C GLY A 182 -21.22 -64.35 -70.17
N ASP A 183 -22.55 -64.52 -70.14
CA ASP A 183 -23.36 -64.16 -68.96
C ASP A 183 -23.84 -65.43 -68.25
N LEU A 184 -23.77 -65.45 -66.92
CA LEU A 184 -24.21 -66.57 -66.07
C LEU A 184 -25.18 -66.06 -65.01
N THR A 185 -26.36 -66.68 -64.88
CA THR A 185 -27.26 -66.47 -63.73
C THR A 185 -27.18 -67.68 -62.81
N LEU A 186 -26.79 -67.48 -61.55
CA LEU A 186 -26.84 -68.49 -60.48
C LEU A 186 -28.09 -68.28 -59.61
N ALA A 187 -28.89 -69.33 -59.48
CA ALA A 187 -30.13 -69.31 -58.71
C ALA A 187 -30.24 -70.41 -57.64
N GLY A 188 -29.36 -71.43 -57.67
CA GLY A 188 -29.33 -72.51 -56.67
C GLY A 188 -28.90 -72.07 -55.27
N THR A 189 -29.02 -72.97 -54.30
CA THR A 189 -28.49 -72.84 -52.93
C THR A 189 -27.15 -73.57 -52.85
N ASN A 190 -26.08 -72.83 -53.00
CA ASN A 190 -24.76 -73.38 -53.25
C ASN A 190 -23.95 -73.56 -51.96
N THR A 191 -23.21 -74.67 -51.86
CA THR A 191 -22.39 -75.00 -50.68
C THR A 191 -20.94 -75.37 -51.05
N TYR A 192 -20.49 -75.02 -52.25
CA TYR A 192 -19.11 -75.26 -52.67
C TYR A 192 -18.10 -74.41 -51.87
N THR A 193 -16.89 -74.94 -51.72
CA THR A 193 -15.86 -74.31 -50.86
C THR A 193 -14.79 -73.53 -51.62
N GLY A 194 -14.70 -73.67 -52.94
CA GLY A 194 -13.75 -72.94 -53.77
C GLY A 194 -14.20 -71.50 -54.08
N ALA A 195 -13.30 -70.72 -54.68
CA ALA A 195 -13.59 -69.34 -55.05
C ALA A 195 -14.46 -69.24 -56.31
N THR A 196 -15.26 -68.17 -56.40
CA THR A 196 -15.99 -67.75 -57.59
C THR A 196 -15.23 -66.63 -58.29
N THR A 197 -14.66 -66.91 -59.45
CA THR A 197 -13.87 -65.96 -60.23
C THR A 197 -14.67 -65.47 -61.43
N VAL A 198 -14.76 -64.16 -61.64
CA VAL A 198 -15.44 -63.54 -62.79
C VAL A 198 -14.42 -62.80 -63.63
N THR A 199 -13.93 -63.43 -64.71
CA THR A 199 -12.85 -62.89 -65.55
C THR A 199 -13.39 -61.97 -66.64
N THR A 200 -14.48 -62.34 -67.31
CA THR A 200 -15.19 -61.48 -68.27
C THR A 200 -16.70 -61.75 -68.23
N GLY A 201 -17.52 -60.89 -68.85
CA GLY A 201 -18.98 -61.08 -68.89
C GLY A 201 -19.70 -60.79 -67.56
N THR A 202 -20.97 -61.19 -67.41
CA THR A 202 -21.81 -60.86 -66.24
C THR A 202 -22.24 -62.10 -65.46
N LEU A 203 -21.87 -62.19 -64.18
CA LEU A 203 -22.44 -63.14 -63.23
C LEU A 203 -23.60 -62.50 -62.48
N GLN A 204 -24.83 -63.01 -62.62
CA GLN A 204 -26.02 -62.59 -61.89
C GLN A 204 -26.37 -63.60 -60.79
N VAL A 205 -26.79 -63.14 -59.61
CA VAL A 205 -27.26 -64.01 -58.51
C VAL A 205 -28.69 -63.67 -58.10
N THR A 206 -29.56 -64.67 -57.96
CA THR A 206 -31.00 -64.47 -57.69
C THR A 206 -31.46 -64.93 -56.30
N GLY A 207 -30.57 -65.38 -55.43
CA GLY A 207 -30.89 -65.85 -54.08
C GLY A 207 -29.72 -65.61 -53.11
N GLY A 208 -29.97 -65.70 -51.80
CA GLY A 208 -28.99 -65.35 -50.75
C GLY A 208 -28.01 -66.43 -50.32
N ALA A 209 -27.83 -67.42 -51.18
CA ALA A 209 -26.78 -68.44 -51.11
C ALA A 209 -26.45 -68.91 -52.55
N ALA A 210 -26.63 -68.04 -53.56
CA ALA A 210 -26.28 -68.37 -54.94
C ALA A 210 -24.75 -68.45 -55.10
N ILE A 211 -24.02 -67.75 -54.24
CA ILE A 211 -22.65 -68.06 -53.85
C ILE A 211 -22.68 -68.65 -52.44
N ALA A 212 -21.79 -69.59 -52.12
CA ALA A 212 -21.70 -70.08 -50.76
C ALA A 212 -21.29 -68.94 -49.80
N ASP A 213 -21.94 -68.82 -48.63
CA ASP A 213 -21.73 -67.72 -47.68
C ASP A 213 -20.27 -67.53 -47.22
N ALA A 214 -19.47 -68.60 -47.24
CA ALA A 214 -18.04 -68.58 -46.91
C ALA A 214 -17.12 -68.44 -48.13
N GLY A 215 -17.70 -68.44 -49.34
CA GLY A 215 -16.99 -68.46 -50.62
C GLY A 215 -16.32 -67.12 -50.94
N ALA A 216 -15.10 -67.18 -51.45
CA ALA A 216 -14.41 -66.00 -51.97
C ALA A 216 -14.95 -65.64 -53.36
N VAL A 217 -15.20 -64.36 -53.63
CA VAL A 217 -15.54 -63.82 -54.94
C VAL A 217 -14.40 -62.95 -55.46
N VAL A 218 -13.88 -63.30 -56.63
CA VAL A 218 -12.78 -62.62 -57.33
C VAL A 218 -13.30 -62.06 -58.65
N VAL A 219 -13.56 -60.76 -58.75
CA VAL A 219 -14.03 -60.14 -60.01
C VAL A 219 -12.84 -59.56 -60.77
N ASN A 220 -12.30 -60.29 -61.76
CA ASN A 220 -11.08 -59.95 -62.48
C ASN A 220 -11.35 -59.50 -63.94
N GLY A 221 -12.29 -58.57 -64.13
CA GLY A 221 -12.57 -57.93 -65.43
C GLY A 221 -14.03 -57.99 -65.91
N GLY A 222 -14.84 -58.91 -65.38
CA GLY A 222 -16.29 -58.98 -65.65
C GLY A 222 -17.15 -58.17 -64.66
N THR A 223 -18.44 -58.46 -64.60
CA THR A 223 -19.42 -57.83 -63.70
C THR A 223 -20.11 -58.87 -62.81
N PHE A 224 -20.18 -58.65 -61.50
CA PHE A 224 -20.99 -59.43 -60.55
C PHE A 224 -22.24 -58.64 -60.15
N ALA A 225 -23.43 -59.13 -60.47
CA ALA A 225 -24.70 -58.40 -60.32
C ALA A 225 -25.70 -59.14 -59.41
N LEU A 226 -26.27 -58.44 -58.43
CA LEU A 226 -27.22 -59.01 -57.47
C LEU A 226 -28.66 -58.73 -57.88
N LEU A 227 -29.44 -59.77 -58.14
CA LEU A 227 -30.90 -59.69 -58.30
C LEU A 227 -31.66 -60.01 -57.00
N ALA A 228 -30.98 -60.55 -55.99
CA ALA A 228 -31.42 -60.69 -54.60
C ALA A 228 -30.27 -60.37 -53.62
N ASN A 229 -30.56 -60.27 -52.32
CA ASN A 229 -29.53 -60.15 -51.29
C ASN A 229 -28.60 -61.38 -51.33
N GLU A 230 -27.30 -61.19 -51.13
CA GLU A 230 -26.30 -62.27 -51.17
C GLU A 230 -25.26 -62.11 -50.05
N THR A 231 -24.79 -63.23 -49.51
CA THR A 231 -23.67 -63.28 -48.55
C THR A 231 -22.48 -64.00 -49.19
N ILE A 232 -21.30 -63.41 -49.06
CA ILE A 232 -20.06 -63.98 -49.55
C ILE A 232 -18.99 -63.93 -48.46
N GLY A 233 -17.97 -64.79 -48.58
CA GLY A 233 -16.81 -64.77 -47.71
C GLY A 233 -15.97 -63.52 -47.95
N THR A 234 -15.29 -63.42 -49.09
CA THR A 234 -14.42 -62.27 -49.38
C THR A 234 -14.69 -61.70 -50.76
N LEU A 235 -14.41 -60.41 -50.96
CA LEU A 235 -14.49 -59.74 -52.27
C LEU A 235 -13.11 -59.19 -52.66
N GLU A 236 -12.61 -59.53 -53.84
CA GLU A 236 -11.38 -58.97 -54.40
C GLU A 236 -11.43 -58.84 -55.94
N GLY A 237 -10.49 -58.11 -56.52
CA GLY A 237 -10.36 -57.95 -57.98
C GLY A 237 -10.57 -56.52 -58.49
N ALA A 238 -10.74 -56.36 -59.80
CA ALA A 238 -10.81 -55.07 -60.52
C ALA A 238 -12.05 -54.91 -61.43
N GLY A 239 -12.90 -55.94 -61.56
CA GLY A 239 -14.14 -55.88 -62.33
C GLY A 239 -15.31 -55.26 -61.56
N GLY A 240 -16.44 -55.03 -62.23
CA GLY A 240 -17.59 -54.32 -61.65
C GLY A 240 -18.43 -55.19 -60.72
N VAL A 241 -19.04 -54.58 -59.71
CA VAL A 241 -20.09 -55.20 -58.88
C VAL A 241 -21.32 -54.30 -58.91
N ASN A 242 -22.47 -54.82 -59.33
CA ASN A 242 -23.76 -54.11 -59.36
C ASN A 242 -24.71 -54.72 -58.32
N VAL A 243 -24.91 -54.05 -57.19
CA VAL A 243 -25.80 -54.51 -56.13
C VAL A 243 -27.29 -54.27 -56.43
N ASN A 244 -27.64 -53.61 -57.55
CA ASN A 244 -29.01 -53.20 -57.89
C ASN A 244 -29.73 -52.54 -56.69
N ALA A 245 -30.80 -53.11 -56.15
CA ALA A 245 -31.49 -52.61 -54.95
C ALA A 245 -31.33 -53.57 -53.74
N ASN A 246 -30.32 -54.43 -53.79
CA ASN A 246 -30.11 -55.55 -52.86
C ASN A 246 -28.89 -55.31 -51.95
N THR A 247 -28.75 -56.14 -50.92
CA THR A 247 -27.61 -56.11 -50.00
C THR A 247 -26.57 -57.17 -50.37
N LEU A 248 -25.33 -56.75 -50.60
CA LEU A 248 -24.16 -57.65 -50.66
C LEU A 248 -23.48 -57.69 -49.29
N THR A 249 -23.47 -58.83 -48.62
CA THR A 249 -22.82 -59.02 -47.32
C THR A 249 -21.46 -59.70 -47.49
N VAL A 250 -20.38 -59.06 -47.05
CA VAL A 250 -19.02 -59.61 -47.01
C VAL A 250 -18.72 -60.08 -45.58
N ALA A 251 -18.85 -61.39 -45.37
CA ALA A 251 -18.81 -62.04 -44.06
C ALA A 251 -17.45 -62.70 -43.73
N GLY A 252 -16.40 -62.47 -44.51
CA GLY A 252 -15.07 -63.05 -44.27
C GLY A 252 -14.23 -62.28 -43.25
N ALA A 253 -13.29 -62.99 -42.62
CA ALA A 253 -12.32 -62.42 -41.68
C ALA A 253 -10.98 -62.04 -42.34
N GLY A 254 -10.78 -62.34 -43.63
CA GLY A 254 -9.53 -62.01 -44.34
C GLY A 254 -9.51 -60.58 -44.89
N ASP A 255 -8.34 -59.96 -44.87
CA ASP A 255 -8.11 -58.64 -45.47
C ASP A 255 -7.97 -58.76 -46.99
N LYS A 256 -8.73 -57.96 -47.74
CA LYS A 256 -8.77 -57.99 -49.21
C LYS A 256 -8.92 -56.61 -49.81
N THR A 257 -8.37 -56.45 -51.01
CA THR A 257 -8.51 -55.23 -51.80
C THR A 257 -9.39 -55.47 -53.02
N PHE A 258 -10.41 -54.64 -53.17
CA PHE A 258 -11.26 -54.55 -54.34
C PHE A 258 -11.05 -53.19 -55.03
N SER A 259 -10.58 -53.23 -56.26
CA SER A 259 -10.21 -52.08 -57.09
C SER A 259 -11.20 -51.77 -58.21
N GLY A 260 -12.27 -52.58 -58.32
CA GLY A 260 -13.35 -52.37 -59.27
C GLY A 260 -14.42 -51.40 -58.75
N ALA A 261 -15.42 -51.12 -59.59
CA ALA A 261 -16.53 -50.23 -59.27
C ALA A 261 -17.71 -50.98 -58.64
N LEU A 262 -18.17 -50.55 -57.46
CA LEU A 262 -19.44 -50.89 -56.84
C LEU A 262 -20.53 -49.93 -57.34
N SER A 263 -21.69 -50.44 -57.71
CA SER A 263 -22.78 -49.65 -58.29
C SER A 263 -24.16 -50.16 -57.88
N GLY A 264 -25.17 -49.29 -57.94
CA GLY A 264 -26.57 -49.64 -57.64
C GLY A 264 -27.16 -48.85 -56.46
N ALA A 265 -28.47 -48.94 -56.28
CA ALA A 265 -29.23 -48.38 -55.16
C ALA A 265 -29.23 -49.24 -53.88
N GLY A 266 -28.57 -50.40 -53.90
CA GLY A 266 -28.44 -51.35 -52.80
C GLY A 266 -27.30 -51.04 -51.85
N VAL A 267 -27.07 -51.92 -50.87
CA VAL A 267 -26.12 -51.70 -49.77
C VAL A 267 -25.00 -52.72 -49.81
N VAL A 268 -23.76 -52.30 -49.54
CA VAL A 268 -22.64 -53.21 -49.27
C VAL A 268 -22.44 -53.30 -47.75
N SER A 269 -22.51 -54.51 -47.19
CA SER A 269 -22.46 -54.75 -45.74
C SER A 269 -21.24 -55.58 -45.33
N LYS A 270 -20.51 -55.16 -44.30
CA LYS A 270 -19.37 -55.89 -43.70
C LYS A 270 -19.73 -56.31 -42.28
N THR A 271 -19.61 -57.61 -41.96
CA THR A 271 -20.13 -58.17 -40.70
C THR A 271 -19.12 -58.95 -39.84
N ASN A 272 -17.87 -59.12 -40.29
CA ASN A 272 -16.81 -59.87 -39.60
C ASN A 272 -15.47 -59.09 -39.59
N SER A 273 -14.49 -59.55 -38.80
CA SER A 273 -13.30 -58.77 -38.39
C SER A 273 -12.29 -58.34 -39.47
N GLY A 274 -12.36 -58.85 -40.70
CA GLY A 274 -11.41 -58.52 -41.77
C GLY A 274 -11.61 -57.13 -42.41
N THR A 275 -10.62 -56.70 -43.19
CA THR A 275 -10.58 -55.43 -43.92
C THR A 275 -10.98 -55.59 -45.38
N LEU A 276 -11.97 -54.83 -45.84
CA LEU A 276 -12.28 -54.66 -47.26
C LEU A 276 -11.76 -53.29 -47.72
N THR A 277 -10.60 -53.28 -48.37
CA THR A 277 -10.02 -52.08 -48.97
C THR A 277 -10.63 -51.81 -50.33
N LEU A 278 -11.25 -50.66 -50.52
CA LEU A 278 -11.87 -50.19 -51.74
C LEU A 278 -10.97 -49.11 -52.38
N THR A 279 -10.52 -49.36 -53.60
CA THR A 279 -9.66 -48.40 -54.34
C THR A 279 -10.24 -47.96 -55.69
N GLY A 280 -11.39 -48.50 -56.08
CA GLY A 280 -12.10 -48.15 -57.31
C GLY A 280 -13.06 -46.98 -57.12
N ASP A 281 -13.53 -46.42 -58.23
CA ASP A 281 -14.60 -45.41 -58.24
C ASP A 281 -15.96 -46.08 -58.00
N ASN A 282 -16.52 -45.85 -56.81
CA ASN A 282 -17.80 -46.37 -56.36
C ASN A 282 -18.89 -45.28 -56.35
N SER A 283 -18.70 -44.15 -57.04
CA SER A 283 -19.66 -43.03 -57.08
C SER A 283 -21.07 -43.42 -57.58
N ALA A 284 -21.22 -44.55 -58.26
CA ALA A 284 -22.50 -45.10 -58.68
C ALA A 284 -23.22 -45.95 -57.60
N LEU A 285 -22.64 -46.12 -56.41
CA LEU A 285 -23.26 -46.79 -55.27
C LEU A 285 -24.10 -45.79 -54.46
N LEU A 286 -25.42 -45.82 -54.68
CA LEU A 286 -26.37 -44.87 -54.12
C LEU A 286 -26.95 -45.33 -52.77
N GLY A 287 -27.07 -46.64 -52.53
CA GLY A 287 -27.64 -47.18 -51.28
C GLY A 287 -26.66 -47.17 -50.10
N GLY A 288 -25.36 -47.05 -50.37
CA GLY A 288 -24.32 -46.84 -49.37
C GLY A 288 -23.74 -48.11 -48.78
N MET A 289 -23.14 -47.98 -47.59
CA MET A 289 -22.36 -49.03 -46.94
C MET A 289 -22.79 -49.24 -45.49
N GLN A 290 -22.74 -50.47 -45.02
CA GLN A 290 -23.00 -50.83 -43.63
C GLN A 290 -21.80 -51.59 -43.04
N ILE A 291 -21.27 -51.12 -41.91
CA ILE A 291 -20.12 -51.70 -41.24
C ILE A 291 -20.53 -52.20 -39.85
N GLY A 292 -20.98 -53.44 -39.79
CA GLY A 292 -21.39 -54.12 -38.55
C GLY A 292 -20.21 -54.68 -37.74
N ALA A 293 -19.12 -55.07 -38.40
CA ALA A 293 -17.85 -55.42 -37.76
C ALA A 293 -16.70 -55.36 -38.79
N GLY A 294 -15.45 -55.43 -38.32
CA GLY A 294 -14.25 -55.34 -39.18
C GLY A 294 -14.02 -53.95 -39.75
N VAL A 295 -13.39 -53.86 -40.92
CA VAL A 295 -12.97 -52.59 -41.53
C VAL A 295 -13.45 -52.50 -42.98
N ILE A 296 -14.02 -51.37 -43.38
CA ILE A 296 -14.05 -50.95 -44.80
C ILE A 296 -13.06 -49.79 -44.93
N ASP A 297 -12.04 -49.96 -45.77
CA ASP A 297 -10.95 -49.00 -45.96
C ASP A 297 -11.05 -48.36 -47.35
N GLY A 298 -11.26 -47.05 -47.46
CA GLY A 298 -11.33 -46.32 -48.73
C GLY A 298 -10.17 -45.36 -48.93
N ASN A 299 -9.63 -45.28 -50.14
CA ASN A 299 -8.49 -44.40 -50.46
C ASN A 299 -8.87 -43.04 -51.09
N SER A 300 -10.15 -42.80 -51.39
CA SER A 300 -10.69 -41.58 -52.00
C SER A 300 -12.17 -41.37 -51.59
N ASP A 301 -12.75 -40.19 -51.88
CA ASP A 301 -14.20 -39.92 -51.71
C ASP A 301 -15.03 -40.93 -52.51
N ASP A 302 -14.68 -41.08 -53.79
CA ASP A 302 -15.37 -41.98 -54.72
C ASP A 302 -15.32 -43.44 -54.25
N ALA A 303 -14.30 -43.86 -53.48
CA ALA A 303 -14.20 -45.23 -52.95
C ALA A 303 -15.31 -45.56 -51.95
N PHE A 304 -15.92 -44.58 -51.29
CA PHE A 304 -17.07 -44.79 -50.40
C PHE A 304 -18.43 -44.64 -51.09
N GLY A 305 -18.42 -44.22 -52.36
CA GLY A 305 -19.63 -43.91 -53.12
C GLY A 305 -20.35 -42.66 -52.60
N THR A 306 -21.62 -42.48 -52.91
CA THR A 306 -22.39 -41.27 -52.51
C THR A 306 -23.48 -41.54 -51.47
N GLY A 307 -23.71 -42.81 -51.13
CA GLY A 307 -24.77 -43.23 -50.19
C GLY A 307 -24.40 -43.05 -48.72
N LEU A 308 -25.34 -43.37 -47.83
CA LEU A 308 -25.14 -43.34 -46.37
C LEU A 308 -24.14 -44.42 -45.92
N ILE A 309 -23.17 -44.05 -45.08
CA ILE A 309 -22.29 -45.01 -44.39
C ILE A 309 -22.85 -45.27 -42.99
N THR A 310 -23.23 -46.50 -42.69
CA THR A 310 -23.77 -46.88 -41.37
C THR A 310 -22.75 -47.68 -40.57
N LEU A 311 -22.30 -47.17 -39.43
CA LEU A 311 -21.43 -47.86 -38.48
C LEU A 311 -22.28 -48.50 -37.37
N ASN A 312 -22.18 -49.81 -37.18
CA ASN A 312 -22.94 -50.54 -36.15
C ASN A 312 -22.10 -51.68 -35.55
N GLY A 313 -20.87 -51.35 -35.12
CA GLY A 313 -19.88 -52.23 -34.50
C GLY A 313 -18.53 -52.28 -35.22
N GLY A 314 -18.44 -51.78 -36.46
CA GLY A 314 -17.22 -51.81 -37.27
C GLY A 314 -16.50 -50.47 -37.45
N THR A 315 -15.44 -50.51 -38.26
CA THR A 315 -14.53 -49.40 -38.53
C THR A 315 -14.61 -48.94 -39.99
N MET A 316 -14.80 -47.66 -40.22
CA MET A 316 -14.49 -47.00 -41.49
C MET A 316 -13.03 -46.54 -41.43
N ALA A 317 -12.18 -46.97 -42.36
CA ALA A 317 -10.80 -46.53 -42.47
C ALA A 317 -10.61 -45.70 -43.74
N VAL A 318 -9.82 -44.63 -43.67
CA VAL A 318 -9.48 -43.78 -44.83
C VAL A 318 -7.98 -43.79 -45.03
N SER A 319 -7.49 -44.62 -45.96
CA SER A 319 -6.05 -44.80 -46.21
C SER A 319 -5.42 -43.72 -47.11
N GLY A 320 -6.22 -42.82 -47.70
CA GLY A 320 -5.75 -41.72 -48.55
C GLY A 320 -6.07 -40.32 -47.99
N THR A 321 -5.29 -39.31 -48.39
CA THR A 321 -5.56 -37.89 -48.07
C THR A 321 -6.72 -37.40 -48.94
N THR A 322 -7.95 -37.48 -48.44
CA THR A 322 -9.17 -37.15 -49.20
C THR A 322 -10.22 -36.45 -48.35
N THR A 323 -11.18 -35.81 -49.02
CA THR A 323 -12.46 -35.45 -48.42
C THR A 323 -13.42 -36.63 -48.57
N VAL A 324 -14.23 -36.93 -47.54
CA VAL A 324 -15.34 -37.89 -47.63
C VAL A 324 -16.65 -37.14 -47.43
N SER A 325 -17.48 -37.14 -48.47
CA SER A 325 -18.71 -36.34 -48.56
C SER A 325 -19.96 -37.09 -48.08
N ASN A 326 -19.85 -38.38 -47.79
CA ASN A 326 -20.96 -39.22 -47.36
C ASN A 326 -21.53 -38.78 -46.01
N ALA A 327 -22.86 -38.85 -45.88
CA ALA A 327 -23.49 -38.88 -44.57
C ALA A 327 -23.07 -40.16 -43.83
N ILE A 328 -22.88 -40.06 -42.51
CA ILE A 328 -22.50 -41.17 -41.64
C ILE A 328 -23.53 -41.32 -40.52
N ALA A 329 -24.04 -42.54 -40.33
CA ALA A 329 -24.94 -42.89 -39.22
C ALA A 329 -24.28 -43.91 -38.29
N VAL A 330 -24.30 -43.66 -36.99
CA VAL A 330 -23.76 -44.57 -35.96
C VAL A 330 -24.93 -45.17 -35.18
N GLY A 331 -25.11 -46.48 -35.31
CA GLY A 331 -26.11 -47.26 -34.60
C GLY A 331 -25.72 -47.57 -33.15
N ALA A 332 -26.62 -48.23 -32.42
CA ALA A 332 -26.42 -48.63 -31.03
C ALA A 332 -25.24 -49.59 -30.79
N GLY A 333 -24.72 -50.23 -31.84
CA GLY A 333 -23.52 -51.08 -31.80
C GLY A 333 -22.19 -50.31 -31.78
N ASN A 334 -22.23 -48.97 -31.74
CA ASN A 334 -21.07 -48.08 -31.81
C ASN A 334 -20.39 -48.08 -33.20
N GLY A 335 -19.41 -47.23 -33.40
CA GLY A 335 -18.67 -47.13 -34.66
C GLY A 335 -17.28 -46.54 -34.45
N THR A 336 -16.33 -46.92 -35.30
CA THR A 336 -14.99 -46.32 -35.31
C THR A 336 -14.70 -45.71 -36.68
N ILE A 337 -14.08 -44.53 -36.72
CA ILE A 337 -13.51 -43.95 -37.94
C ILE A 337 -12.01 -43.78 -37.75
N THR A 338 -11.20 -44.26 -38.69
CA THR A 338 -9.73 -44.18 -38.68
C THR A 338 -9.22 -43.68 -40.03
N GLY A 339 -7.99 -43.18 -40.12
CA GLY A 339 -7.40 -42.81 -41.41
C GLY A 339 -6.41 -41.65 -41.37
N ALA A 340 -5.56 -41.57 -42.39
CA ALA A 340 -4.54 -40.53 -42.51
C ALA A 340 -5.08 -39.28 -43.22
N ASP A 341 -5.18 -38.16 -42.50
CA ASP A 341 -5.51 -36.82 -43.03
C ASP A 341 -6.82 -36.75 -43.85
N ALA A 342 -7.87 -37.43 -43.37
CA ALA A 342 -9.19 -37.42 -44.01
C ALA A 342 -10.03 -36.22 -43.54
N THR A 343 -10.69 -35.53 -44.48
CA THR A 343 -11.67 -34.47 -44.20
C THR A 343 -13.09 -34.99 -44.35
N LEU A 344 -13.87 -35.11 -43.28
CA LEU A 344 -15.29 -35.52 -43.36
C LEU A 344 -16.16 -34.28 -43.54
N THR A 345 -16.94 -34.21 -44.63
CA THR A 345 -17.84 -33.06 -44.92
C THR A 345 -19.33 -33.40 -44.83
N GLY A 346 -19.70 -34.69 -44.83
CA GLY A 346 -21.09 -35.12 -44.69
C GLY A 346 -21.60 -35.13 -43.24
N ASP A 347 -22.93 -35.11 -43.08
CA ASP A 347 -23.58 -35.12 -41.77
C ASP A 347 -23.29 -36.41 -41.01
N ILE A 348 -22.85 -36.29 -39.75
CA ILE A 348 -22.65 -37.42 -38.84
C ILE A 348 -23.79 -37.43 -37.82
N SER A 349 -24.57 -38.51 -37.77
CA SER A 349 -25.61 -38.75 -36.78
C SER A 349 -25.27 -39.97 -35.93
N ALA A 350 -25.41 -39.89 -34.62
CA ALA A 350 -25.02 -40.99 -33.73
C ALA A 350 -26.09 -41.28 -32.68
N THR A 351 -26.43 -42.57 -32.54
CA THR A 351 -27.27 -43.13 -31.47
C THR A 351 -26.49 -44.08 -30.55
N GLY A 352 -25.29 -44.50 -30.98
CA GLY A 352 -24.29 -45.19 -30.15
C GLY A 352 -22.98 -44.39 -30.11
N ALA A 353 -21.95 -44.97 -29.48
CA ALA A 353 -20.67 -44.30 -29.34
C ALA A 353 -19.90 -44.24 -30.68
N LEU A 354 -19.34 -43.08 -31.01
CA LEU A 354 -18.44 -42.90 -32.15
C LEU A 354 -17.02 -42.67 -31.63
N THR A 355 -16.08 -43.48 -32.08
CA THR A 355 -14.65 -43.33 -31.75
C THR A 355 -13.88 -42.89 -32.98
N PHE A 356 -13.04 -41.86 -32.83
CA PHE A 356 -12.07 -41.48 -33.85
C PHE A 356 -10.69 -42.08 -33.51
N GLY A 357 -10.10 -42.86 -34.43
CA GLY A 357 -8.80 -43.52 -34.28
C GLY A 357 -8.84 -44.89 -33.58
N ASN A 358 -7.72 -45.61 -33.61
CA ASN A 358 -7.52 -46.93 -32.97
C ASN A 358 -6.48 -46.92 -31.82
N GLY A 359 -6.00 -45.74 -31.42
CA GLY A 359 -5.00 -45.56 -30.36
C GLY A 359 -3.53 -45.65 -30.80
N THR A 360 -3.22 -45.88 -32.08
CA THR A 360 -1.83 -45.94 -32.59
C THR A 360 -1.50 -45.01 -33.76
N ASP A 361 -2.51 -44.41 -34.39
CA ASP A 361 -2.32 -43.52 -35.55
C ASP A 361 -2.07 -42.07 -35.13
N ALA A 362 -0.99 -41.48 -35.65
CA ALA A 362 -0.59 -40.08 -35.42
C ALA A 362 -1.27 -39.07 -36.37
N ALA A 363 -2.31 -39.50 -37.08
CA ALA A 363 -2.89 -38.75 -38.19
C ALA A 363 -4.14 -37.95 -37.79
N GLN A 364 -4.39 -36.86 -38.53
CA GLN A 364 -5.43 -35.88 -38.21
C GLN A 364 -6.74 -36.21 -38.94
N VAL A 365 -7.81 -36.58 -38.22
CA VAL A 365 -9.16 -36.55 -38.79
C VAL A 365 -9.73 -35.13 -38.64
N VAL A 366 -10.02 -34.47 -39.76
CA VAL A 366 -10.68 -33.15 -39.76
C VAL A 366 -12.16 -33.35 -40.08
N VAL A 367 -13.07 -32.96 -39.17
CA VAL A 367 -14.50 -32.92 -39.46
C VAL A 367 -14.88 -31.49 -39.83
N ASN A 368 -15.08 -31.23 -41.12
CA ASN A 368 -15.35 -29.90 -41.67
C ASN A 368 -16.64 -29.93 -42.50
N SER A 369 -17.81 -29.75 -41.88
CA SER A 369 -19.04 -29.56 -42.64
C SER A 369 -19.00 -28.19 -43.34
N THR A 370 -18.76 -28.18 -44.66
CA THR A 370 -18.57 -26.95 -45.45
C THR A 370 -19.87 -26.24 -45.82
N THR A 371 -21.05 -26.74 -45.42
CA THR A 371 -22.31 -26.04 -45.68
C THR A 371 -22.67 -25.14 -44.50
N ALA A 372 -22.22 -23.89 -44.57
CA ALA A 372 -22.70 -22.76 -43.79
C ALA A 372 -24.18 -22.45 -44.11
N SER A 373 -25.08 -23.34 -43.68
CA SER A 373 -26.51 -23.09 -43.57
C SER A 373 -26.90 -23.37 -42.12
N ALA A 374 -27.60 -22.41 -41.52
CA ALA A 374 -27.86 -22.26 -40.09
C ALA A 374 -28.71 -23.38 -39.42
N ALA A 375 -28.66 -24.62 -39.90
CA ALA A 375 -29.45 -25.74 -39.40
C ALA A 375 -28.71 -27.11 -39.36
N ALA A 376 -27.45 -27.21 -39.82
CA ALA A 376 -26.71 -28.47 -39.87
C ALA A 376 -25.31 -28.35 -39.27
N ALA A 377 -25.24 -27.93 -38.00
CA ALA A 377 -24.03 -28.14 -37.21
C ALA A 377 -23.81 -29.65 -37.03
N THR A 378 -22.55 -30.11 -37.04
CA THR A 378 -22.24 -31.46 -36.58
C THR A 378 -22.73 -31.57 -35.13
N THR A 379 -23.76 -32.38 -34.92
CA THR A 379 -24.50 -32.50 -33.66
C THR A 379 -24.06 -33.78 -32.95
N VAL A 380 -23.47 -33.66 -31.76
CA VAL A 380 -23.43 -34.80 -30.84
C VAL A 380 -24.82 -34.90 -30.23
N SER A 381 -25.67 -35.78 -30.76
CA SER A 381 -27.04 -35.98 -30.30
C SER A 381 -27.10 -36.37 -28.81
N GLU A 382 -28.21 -36.06 -28.13
CA GLU A 382 -28.48 -36.28 -26.70
C GLU A 382 -28.10 -37.67 -26.16
N LEU A 383 -28.14 -38.72 -27.01
CA LEU A 383 -27.82 -40.11 -26.64
C LEU A 383 -26.41 -40.57 -27.07
N ALA A 384 -25.65 -39.74 -27.77
CA ALA A 384 -24.35 -40.10 -28.33
C ALA A 384 -23.19 -39.81 -27.36
N THR A 385 -22.19 -40.69 -27.36
CA THR A 385 -20.87 -40.40 -26.78
C THR A 385 -19.84 -40.39 -27.92
N VAL A 386 -19.21 -39.25 -28.17
CA VAL A 386 -18.08 -39.14 -29.09
C VAL A 386 -16.80 -39.19 -28.27
N VAL A 387 -15.94 -40.16 -28.53
CA VAL A 387 -14.66 -40.34 -27.82
C VAL A 387 -13.51 -40.12 -28.80
N LEU A 388 -12.58 -39.24 -28.47
CA LEU A 388 -11.37 -39.02 -29.27
C LEU A 388 -10.32 -40.10 -28.98
N GLY A 389 -9.53 -40.50 -29.98
CA GLY A 389 -8.42 -41.44 -29.79
C GLY A 389 -7.21 -40.78 -29.14
N THR A 390 -6.37 -41.54 -28.43
CA THR A 390 -5.32 -41.08 -27.49
C THR A 390 -4.12 -40.29 -28.07
N SER A 391 -4.14 -39.80 -29.32
CA SER A 391 -2.96 -39.18 -29.97
C SER A 391 -3.28 -38.18 -31.07
N GLN A 392 -4.39 -37.44 -30.98
CA GLN A 392 -4.82 -36.56 -32.07
C GLN A 392 -4.98 -35.10 -31.62
N SER A 393 -4.31 -34.16 -32.30
CA SER A 393 -4.78 -32.76 -32.34
C SER A 393 -5.97 -32.69 -33.29
N VAL A 394 -7.17 -32.85 -32.74
CA VAL A 394 -8.40 -32.86 -33.55
C VAL A 394 -8.99 -31.46 -33.61
N ASN A 395 -9.10 -30.91 -34.82
CA ASN A 395 -9.94 -29.74 -35.08
C ASN A 395 -11.37 -30.23 -35.31
N LEU A 396 -12.06 -30.60 -34.23
CA LEU A 396 -13.48 -30.94 -34.30
C LEU A 396 -14.28 -29.66 -34.41
N PHE A 397 -15.25 -29.59 -35.32
CA PHE A 397 -16.17 -28.45 -35.40
C PHE A 397 -15.49 -27.13 -35.75
N ALA A 398 -14.56 -27.13 -36.71
CA ALA A 398 -13.84 -25.93 -37.16
C ALA A 398 -14.75 -24.73 -37.53
N ASN A 399 -16.04 -24.97 -37.79
CA ASN A 399 -17.05 -23.98 -38.16
C ASN A 399 -18.25 -23.92 -37.17
N GLY A 400 -18.05 -24.38 -35.93
CA GLY A 400 -19.07 -24.46 -34.88
C GLY A 400 -19.72 -25.84 -34.74
N GLY A 401 -20.06 -26.21 -33.51
CA GLY A 401 -20.57 -27.54 -33.14
C GLY A 401 -21.65 -27.47 -32.07
N VAL A 402 -22.61 -28.40 -32.13
CA VAL A 402 -23.66 -28.56 -31.09
C VAL A 402 -23.37 -29.87 -30.34
N VAL A 403 -23.13 -29.79 -29.04
CA VAL A 403 -22.94 -30.95 -28.17
C VAL A 403 -24.15 -31.04 -27.24
N ASP A 404 -25.07 -31.94 -27.53
CA ASP A 404 -26.23 -32.28 -26.70
C ASP A 404 -26.03 -33.61 -25.93
N GLY A 405 -25.16 -34.51 -26.43
CA GLY A 405 -24.72 -35.73 -25.76
C GLY A 405 -23.41 -35.58 -24.97
N THR A 406 -22.51 -36.55 -25.02
CA THR A 406 -21.18 -36.49 -24.38
C THR A 406 -20.06 -36.42 -25.42
N LEU A 407 -19.17 -35.43 -25.30
CA LEU A 407 -17.90 -35.34 -26.03
C LEU A 407 -16.75 -35.60 -25.05
N ASP A 408 -16.09 -36.75 -25.18
CA ASP A 408 -14.93 -37.12 -24.38
C ASP A 408 -13.64 -36.85 -25.17
N LEU A 409 -12.87 -35.86 -24.72
CA LEU A 409 -11.61 -35.46 -25.31
C LEU A 409 -10.51 -36.50 -25.12
N ASN A 410 -10.65 -37.41 -24.14
CA ASN A 410 -9.77 -38.55 -23.90
C ASN A 410 -8.26 -38.21 -24.04
N GLY A 411 -7.85 -37.14 -23.37
CA GLY A 411 -6.45 -36.71 -23.23
C GLY A 411 -5.93 -35.87 -24.38
N ASN A 412 -6.79 -35.40 -25.28
CA ASN A 412 -6.40 -34.62 -26.45
C ASN A 412 -6.75 -33.14 -26.33
N ASP A 413 -5.84 -32.30 -26.82
CA ASP A 413 -6.13 -30.90 -27.10
C ASP A 413 -6.98 -30.79 -28.36
N THR A 414 -8.07 -30.02 -28.26
CA THR A 414 -9.00 -29.80 -29.35
C THR A 414 -9.20 -28.32 -29.59
N ALA A 415 -9.36 -27.96 -30.86
CA ALA A 415 -9.86 -26.65 -31.25
C ALA A 415 -11.22 -26.83 -31.90
N THR A 416 -12.19 -26.05 -31.46
CA THR A 416 -13.53 -25.98 -32.02
C THR A 416 -13.85 -24.54 -32.39
N GLY A 417 -14.71 -24.34 -33.38
CA GLY A 417 -15.40 -23.08 -33.57
C GLY A 417 -16.39 -22.79 -32.42
N ASN A 418 -17.46 -22.05 -32.69
CA ASN A 418 -18.49 -21.78 -31.69
C ASN A 418 -19.16 -23.08 -31.18
N LEU A 419 -18.89 -23.42 -29.92
CA LEU A 419 -19.53 -24.54 -29.24
C LEU A 419 -20.90 -24.12 -28.71
N SER A 420 -21.90 -25.00 -28.85
CA SER A 420 -23.27 -24.81 -28.35
C SER A 420 -23.87 -26.15 -27.93
N GLY A 421 -25.09 -26.16 -27.37
CA GLY A 421 -25.78 -27.38 -26.92
C GLY A 421 -25.78 -27.58 -25.40
N ALA A 422 -26.55 -28.57 -24.95
CA ALA A 422 -26.84 -28.84 -23.53
C ALA A 422 -26.11 -30.05 -22.93
N GLY A 423 -25.18 -30.65 -23.68
CA GLY A 423 -24.49 -31.90 -23.35
C GLY A 423 -23.32 -31.76 -22.37
N THR A 424 -22.44 -32.75 -22.35
CA THR A 424 -21.23 -32.78 -21.51
C THR A 424 -19.99 -32.83 -22.36
N VAL A 425 -19.01 -31.96 -22.11
CA VAL A 425 -17.63 -32.12 -22.60
C VAL A 425 -16.78 -32.61 -21.43
N THR A 426 -16.04 -33.70 -21.61
CA THR A 426 -15.24 -34.30 -20.54
C THR A 426 -13.88 -34.76 -21.03
N ASN A 427 -12.99 -35.10 -20.11
CA ASN A 427 -11.73 -35.77 -20.38
C ASN A 427 -11.61 -37.00 -19.47
N ASN A 428 -11.95 -38.20 -19.96
CA ASN A 428 -11.82 -39.45 -19.18
C ASN A 428 -10.47 -40.16 -19.36
N ALA A 429 -9.47 -39.55 -20.00
CA ALA A 429 -8.18 -40.22 -20.14
C ALA A 429 -7.53 -40.47 -18.78
N ALA A 430 -7.07 -41.71 -18.56
CA ALA A 430 -6.34 -42.09 -17.35
C ALA A 430 -5.00 -41.33 -17.19
N THR A 431 -4.42 -40.87 -18.31
CA THR A 431 -3.19 -40.09 -18.38
C THR A 431 -3.26 -39.10 -19.54
N GLY A 432 -3.01 -37.81 -19.31
CA GLY A 432 -2.99 -36.77 -20.34
C GLY A 432 -3.83 -35.55 -19.99
N THR A 433 -3.27 -34.36 -20.18
CA THR A 433 -4.00 -33.08 -20.09
C THR A 433 -4.75 -32.85 -21.39
N ALA A 434 -6.01 -32.43 -21.32
CA ALA A 434 -6.78 -32.01 -22.49
C ALA A 434 -7.10 -30.52 -22.37
N VAL A 435 -6.87 -29.77 -23.45
CA VAL A 435 -7.29 -28.37 -23.59
C VAL A 435 -8.44 -28.29 -24.59
N LEU A 436 -9.60 -27.82 -24.16
CA LEU A 436 -10.71 -27.45 -25.03
C LEU A 436 -10.52 -25.99 -25.48
N THR A 437 -10.13 -25.77 -26.74
CA THR A 437 -10.06 -24.44 -27.32
C THR A 437 -11.37 -24.11 -28.05
N VAL A 438 -12.08 -23.07 -27.63
CA VAL A 438 -13.35 -22.59 -28.21
C VAL A 438 -13.17 -21.24 -28.89
N GLY A 439 -13.82 -21.01 -30.04
CA GLY A 439 -13.87 -19.71 -30.74
C GLY A 439 -13.23 -19.74 -32.14
N GLY A 440 -14.03 -19.37 -33.16
CA GLY A 440 -13.70 -19.31 -34.61
C GLY A 440 -14.92 -19.65 -35.49
N ASP A 441 -15.53 -18.69 -36.22
CA ASP A 441 -15.22 -18.26 -37.60
C ASP A 441 -15.41 -16.73 -37.80
N GLY A 442 -15.65 -16.00 -36.71
CA GLY A 442 -15.93 -14.56 -36.72
C GLY A 442 -17.36 -14.17 -37.12
N THR A 443 -18.31 -15.11 -37.25
CA THR A 443 -19.65 -14.83 -37.80
C THR A 443 -20.82 -14.85 -36.80
N ALA A 444 -20.67 -15.43 -35.60
CA ALA A 444 -21.70 -15.40 -34.53
C ALA A 444 -21.10 -15.58 -33.11
N ALA A 445 -21.87 -15.30 -32.05
CA ALA A 445 -21.50 -15.63 -30.66
C ALA A 445 -21.91 -17.08 -30.32
N GLY A 446 -21.04 -17.83 -29.63
CA GLY A 446 -21.34 -19.16 -29.11
C GLY A 446 -22.01 -19.10 -27.74
N SER A 447 -22.94 -20.02 -27.44
CA SER A 447 -23.53 -20.17 -26.11
C SER A 447 -23.68 -21.65 -25.77
N PHE A 448 -22.98 -22.09 -24.74
CA PHE A 448 -23.00 -23.46 -24.27
C PHE A 448 -23.84 -23.56 -22.98
N THR A 449 -24.87 -24.40 -23.03
CA THR A 449 -25.81 -24.61 -21.93
C THR A 449 -25.56 -25.93 -21.19
N GLY A 450 -24.52 -26.66 -21.59
CA GLY A 450 -24.12 -27.96 -21.05
C GLY A 450 -23.07 -27.86 -19.93
N THR A 451 -22.33 -28.94 -19.66
CA THR A 451 -21.26 -28.95 -18.65
C THR A 451 -19.91 -29.38 -19.25
N ILE A 452 -18.84 -28.71 -18.84
CA ILE A 452 -17.43 -29.01 -19.12
C ILE A 452 -16.88 -29.49 -17.79
N THR A 453 -16.39 -30.73 -17.76
CA THR A 453 -16.08 -31.42 -16.49
C THR A 453 -14.87 -32.32 -16.63
N ASP A 454 -14.12 -32.48 -15.54
CA ASP A 454 -13.08 -33.51 -15.49
C ASP A 454 -13.70 -34.90 -15.53
N GLY A 455 -13.05 -35.83 -16.20
CA GLY A 455 -13.51 -37.21 -16.24
C GLY A 455 -13.31 -37.93 -14.93
N THR A 456 -14.19 -38.91 -14.65
CA THR A 456 -14.15 -39.69 -13.39
C THR A 456 -12.85 -40.49 -13.19
N THR A 457 -12.10 -40.70 -14.27
CA THR A 457 -10.85 -41.47 -14.33
C THR A 457 -9.63 -40.59 -14.54
N ALA A 458 -9.79 -39.28 -14.73
CA ALA A 458 -8.69 -38.37 -15.03
C ALA A 458 -7.86 -38.03 -13.79
N THR A 459 -6.54 -38.03 -13.95
CA THR A 459 -5.59 -37.60 -12.93
C THR A 459 -5.13 -36.14 -13.11
N THR A 460 -5.47 -35.53 -14.24
CA THR A 460 -5.12 -34.16 -14.63
C THR A 460 -6.36 -33.45 -15.18
N GLY A 461 -6.59 -32.21 -14.74
CA GLY A 461 -7.80 -31.45 -15.11
C GLY A 461 -7.86 -31.06 -16.59
N LEU A 462 -9.08 -30.98 -17.12
CA LEU A 462 -9.42 -30.38 -18.41
C LEU A 462 -9.25 -28.86 -18.32
N ALA A 463 -8.59 -28.25 -19.29
CA ALA A 463 -8.46 -26.79 -19.39
C ALA A 463 -9.37 -26.22 -20.48
N LEU A 464 -9.89 -25.01 -20.28
CA LEU A 464 -10.63 -24.26 -21.28
C LEU A 464 -9.75 -23.15 -21.87
N ASN A 465 -9.78 -22.98 -23.18
CA ASN A 465 -9.07 -21.91 -23.88
C ASN A 465 -10.03 -21.16 -24.82
N LYS A 466 -10.31 -19.89 -24.56
CA LYS A 466 -11.03 -19.04 -25.52
C LYS A 466 -10.02 -18.50 -26.56
N GLY A 467 -10.17 -18.95 -27.81
CA GLY A 467 -9.22 -18.96 -28.94
C GLY A 467 -8.91 -17.62 -29.65
N LEU A 468 -8.60 -17.70 -30.96
CA LEU A 468 -7.91 -16.68 -31.80
C LEU A 468 -8.79 -15.55 -32.38
N THR A 469 -10.10 -15.59 -32.17
CA THR A 469 -11.08 -14.66 -32.75
C THR A 469 -11.74 -13.75 -31.71
N THR A 470 -12.23 -12.58 -32.16
CA THR A 470 -12.83 -11.54 -31.31
C THR A 470 -14.27 -11.80 -30.89
N ASP A 471 -14.80 -12.99 -31.13
CA ASP A 471 -16.18 -13.41 -30.82
C ASP A 471 -16.41 -13.65 -29.33
N GLU A 472 -17.69 -13.68 -28.93
CA GLU A 472 -18.15 -13.99 -27.58
C GLU A 472 -18.50 -15.47 -27.45
N PHE A 473 -18.05 -16.11 -26.37
CA PHE A 473 -18.46 -17.44 -25.94
C PHE A 473 -19.12 -17.35 -24.57
N SER A 474 -20.37 -17.77 -24.46
CA SER A 474 -21.18 -17.68 -23.24
C SER A 474 -21.31 -19.03 -22.55
N LEU A 475 -21.01 -19.07 -21.25
CA LEU A 475 -21.31 -20.18 -20.35
C LEU A 475 -22.57 -19.83 -19.53
N THR A 476 -23.61 -20.67 -19.59
CA THR A 476 -24.88 -20.42 -18.87
C THR A 476 -25.12 -21.38 -17.69
N THR A 477 -24.13 -22.19 -17.37
CA THR A 477 -24.15 -23.26 -16.37
C THR A 477 -22.79 -23.30 -15.66
N SER A 478 -22.77 -23.80 -14.43
CA SER A 478 -21.52 -23.98 -13.69
C SER A 478 -20.70 -25.12 -14.29
N GLN A 479 -19.43 -24.84 -14.55
CA GLN A 479 -18.46 -25.79 -15.06
C GLN A 479 -17.64 -26.37 -13.90
N THR A 480 -17.05 -27.56 -14.07
CA THR A 480 -16.38 -28.29 -12.98
C THR A 480 -14.97 -28.79 -13.36
N TYR A 481 -14.43 -28.35 -14.49
CA TYR A 481 -13.08 -28.68 -14.93
C TYR A 481 -12.03 -27.95 -14.08
N THR A 482 -10.88 -28.60 -13.79
CA THR A 482 -9.87 -28.04 -12.88
C THR A 482 -8.58 -27.57 -13.56
N GLY A 483 -8.42 -27.78 -14.87
CA GLY A 483 -7.20 -27.44 -15.61
C GLY A 483 -6.99 -25.94 -15.87
N GLY A 484 -7.92 -25.09 -15.46
CA GLY A 484 -7.87 -23.63 -15.63
C GLY A 484 -8.45 -23.13 -16.95
N THR A 485 -8.52 -21.80 -17.07
CA THR A 485 -9.16 -21.08 -18.18
C THR A 485 -8.19 -20.05 -18.74
N THR A 486 -7.88 -20.12 -20.02
CA THR A 486 -7.11 -19.08 -20.73
C THR A 486 -8.02 -18.35 -21.70
N ILE A 487 -7.99 -17.02 -21.72
CA ILE A 487 -8.71 -16.19 -22.68
C ILE A 487 -7.68 -15.45 -23.52
N ASN A 488 -7.42 -15.95 -24.73
CA ASN A 488 -6.44 -15.38 -25.64
C ASN A 488 -6.98 -14.13 -26.34
N THR A 489 -8.20 -14.23 -26.90
CA THR A 489 -8.86 -13.13 -27.61
C THR A 489 -10.39 -13.23 -27.50
N GLY A 490 -11.10 -12.11 -27.70
CA GLY A 490 -12.57 -12.07 -27.67
C GLY A 490 -13.13 -12.09 -26.24
N VAL A 491 -14.41 -12.46 -26.08
CA VAL A 491 -15.11 -12.39 -24.79
C VAL A 491 -15.49 -13.80 -24.30
N LEU A 492 -15.19 -14.12 -23.05
CA LEU A 492 -15.80 -15.24 -22.31
C LEU A 492 -16.84 -14.65 -21.36
N SER A 493 -18.12 -14.89 -21.63
CA SER A 493 -19.24 -14.37 -20.84
C SER A 493 -19.78 -15.42 -19.86
N LEU A 494 -19.82 -15.08 -18.59
CA LEU A 494 -20.34 -15.90 -17.50
C LEU A 494 -21.77 -15.47 -17.19
N ASN A 495 -22.75 -16.26 -17.64
CA ASN A 495 -24.19 -16.00 -17.52
C ASN A 495 -24.85 -16.79 -16.38
N VAL A 496 -24.05 -17.21 -15.39
CA VAL A 496 -24.49 -17.83 -14.13
C VAL A 496 -23.44 -17.56 -13.05
N ALA A 497 -23.82 -17.61 -11.78
CA ALA A 497 -22.87 -17.53 -10.67
C ALA A 497 -22.00 -18.80 -10.59
N ASN A 498 -20.73 -18.65 -10.25
CA ASN A 498 -19.73 -19.73 -10.23
C ASN A 498 -19.79 -20.53 -11.54
N ALA A 499 -19.69 -19.82 -12.66
CA ALA A 499 -19.67 -20.40 -13.99
C ALA A 499 -18.38 -21.19 -14.19
N LEU A 500 -17.23 -20.73 -13.70
CA LEU A 500 -15.97 -21.48 -13.73
C LEU A 500 -15.81 -22.26 -12.43
N ALA A 501 -14.85 -23.19 -12.41
CA ALA A 501 -14.54 -23.93 -11.20
C ALA A 501 -13.74 -23.06 -10.22
N ASP A 502 -14.17 -23.01 -8.96
CA ASP A 502 -13.60 -22.14 -7.91
C ASP A 502 -12.08 -22.27 -7.71
N ALA A 503 -11.51 -23.47 -7.95
CA ALA A 503 -10.08 -23.72 -7.82
C ALA A 503 -9.28 -23.49 -9.13
N GLY A 504 -9.96 -23.24 -10.24
CA GLY A 504 -9.34 -23.06 -11.55
C GLY A 504 -8.64 -21.71 -11.69
N ALA A 505 -7.40 -21.71 -12.15
CA ALA A 505 -6.70 -20.49 -12.52
C ALA A 505 -7.31 -19.87 -13.79
N VAL A 506 -7.39 -18.54 -13.86
CA VAL A 506 -7.85 -17.81 -15.05
C VAL A 506 -6.77 -16.86 -15.54
N THR A 507 -6.37 -17.01 -16.80
CA THR A 507 -5.44 -16.09 -17.47
C THR A 507 -6.18 -15.33 -18.56
N VAL A 508 -6.22 -14.00 -18.49
CA VAL A 508 -6.81 -13.14 -19.51
C VAL A 508 -5.70 -12.40 -20.25
N ASN A 509 -5.38 -12.84 -21.46
CA ASN A 509 -4.33 -12.20 -22.28
C ASN A 509 -4.82 -10.86 -22.84
N THR A 510 -3.91 -10.04 -23.36
CA THR A 510 -4.15 -8.63 -23.76
C THR A 510 -5.40 -8.37 -24.60
N ASN A 511 -5.80 -9.32 -25.46
CA ASN A 511 -6.97 -9.17 -26.35
C ASN A 511 -8.21 -9.92 -25.85
N GLY A 512 -8.12 -10.57 -24.70
CA GLY A 512 -9.19 -11.32 -24.06
C GLY A 512 -10.01 -10.45 -23.12
N THR A 513 -11.28 -10.82 -22.96
CA THR A 513 -12.19 -10.24 -21.97
C THR A 513 -12.90 -11.35 -21.20
N LEU A 514 -12.82 -11.32 -19.87
CA LEU A 514 -13.70 -12.09 -18.99
C LEU A 514 -14.89 -11.21 -18.59
N ALA A 515 -16.11 -11.61 -18.90
CA ALA A 515 -17.32 -10.84 -18.60
C ALA A 515 -18.24 -11.56 -17.61
N LEU A 516 -18.43 -11.00 -16.42
CA LEU A 516 -19.39 -11.48 -15.44
C LEU A 516 -20.74 -10.83 -15.72
N VAL A 517 -21.66 -11.59 -16.32
CA VAL A 517 -22.97 -11.07 -16.76
C VAL A 517 -24.05 -11.33 -15.71
N MET A 518 -24.11 -12.53 -15.13
CA MET A 518 -25.16 -12.91 -14.18
C MET A 518 -24.62 -13.65 -12.95
N GLY A 519 -24.25 -12.92 -11.90
CA GLY A 519 -23.85 -13.47 -10.61
C GLY A 519 -22.36 -13.31 -10.30
N ALA A 520 -22.01 -13.54 -9.03
CA ALA A 520 -20.63 -13.52 -8.55
C ALA A 520 -19.85 -14.75 -9.05
N GLU A 521 -18.54 -14.59 -9.17
CA GLU A 521 -17.63 -15.64 -9.64
C GLU A 521 -16.49 -15.82 -8.65
N THR A 522 -16.11 -17.07 -8.38
CA THR A 522 -14.91 -17.40 -7.60
C THR A 522 -13.93 -18.15 -8.50
N ILE A 523 -12.65 -17.77 -8.46
CA ILE A 523 -11.59 -18.39 -9.26
C ILE A 523 -10.36 -18.63 -8.40
N GLY A 524 -9.53 -19.61 -8.79
CA GLY A 524 -8.35 -20.01 -8.01
C GLY A 524 -7.12 -19.12 -8.22
N ALA A 525 -7.09 -18.31 -9.28
CA ALA A 525 -6.08 -17.30 -9.55
C ALA A 525 -6.53 -16.42 -10.73
N LEU A 526 -6.05 -15.17 -10.81
CA LEU A 526 -6.23 -14.29 -11.96
C LEU A 526 -4.86 -13.79 -12.44
N ASP A 527 -4.59 -13.90 -13.73
CA ASP A 527 -3.32 -13.47 -14.37
C ASP A 527 -3.58 -12.84 -15.74
N GLY A 528 -2.61 -12.07 -16.23
CA GLY A 528 -2.58 -11.52 -17.60
C GLY A 528 -2.88 -10.03 -17.70
N ALA A 529 -3.01 -9.56 -18.94
CA ALA A 529 -3.06 -8.14 -19.31
C ALA A 529 -4.36 -7.74 -20.05
N GLY A 530 -5.37 -8.60 -20.04
CA GLY A 530 -6.63 -8.42 -20.75
C GLY A 530 -7.64 -7.56 -20.01
N LYS A 531 -8.93 -7.81 -20.23
CA LYS A 531 -10.02 -7.10 -19.57
C LYS A 531 -10.88 -8.01 -18.71
N VAL A 532 -11.29 -7.54 -17.53
CA VAL A 532 -12.38 -8.14 -16.74
C VAL A 532 -13.51 -7.12 -16.65
N THR A 533 -14.73 -7.50 -17.04
CA THR A 533 -15.93 -6.68 -16.84
C THR A 533 -16.83 -7.34 -15.80
N LEU A 534 -16.91 -6.74 -14.62
CA LEU A 534 -17.64 -7.28 -13.46
C LEU A 534 -19.16 -7.10 -13.55
N GLY A 535 -19.64 -6.15 -14.36
CA GLY A 535 -21.03 -5.72 -14.28
C GLY A 535 -21.33 -5.17 -12.88
N ALA A 536 -22.36 -5.68 -12.22
CA ALA A 536 -22.68 -5.37 -10.82
C ALA A 536 -22.26 -6.51 -9.85
N ASN A 537 -21.45 -7.46 -10.33
CA ASN A 537 -21.15 -8.70 -9.62
C ASN A 537 -19.76 -8.64 -8.94
N THR A 538 -19.53 -9.54 -7.98
CA THR A 538 -18.23 -9.66 -7.32
C THR A 538 -17.38 -10.74 -7.98
N LEU A 539 -16.09 -10.46 -8.22
CA LEU A 539 -15.10 -11.48 -8.55
C LEU A 539 -14.26 -11.79 -7.30
N THR A 540 -14.21 -13.06 -6.90
CA THR A 540 -13.34 -13.53 -5.82
C THR A 540 -12.13 -14.24 -6.41
N VAL A 541 -10.93 -13.73 -6.13
CA VAL A 541 -9.66 -14.36 -6.50
C VAL A 541 -9.10 -15.10 -5.29
N GLY A 542 -8.98 -16.42 -5.40
CA GLY A 542 -8.51 -17.29 -4.32
C GLY A 542 -7.19 -17.99 -4.62
N GLY A 543 -7.05 -19.19 -4.06
CA GLY A 543 -5.90 -20.09 -4.21
C GLY A 543 -4.62 -19.63 -3.52
N ALA A 544 -3.53 -20.37 -3.76
CA ALA A 544 -2.20 -20.08 -3.19
C ALA A 544 -1.20 -19.54 -4.23
N ALA A 545 -1.59 -19.46 -5.51
CA ALA A 545 -0.71 -18.98 -6.56
C ALA A 545 -0.50 -17.47 -6.44
N ALA A 546 0.75 -17.04 -6.47
CA ALA A 546 1.11 -15.65 -6.67
C ALA A 546 0.90 -15.27 -8.14
N THR A 547 0.09 -14.27 -8.41
CA THR A 547 -0.22 -13.81 -9.78
C THR A 547 -0.28 -12.29 -9.87
N GLU A 548 -0.09 -11.76 -11.07
CA GLU A 548 -0.19 -10.33 -11.40
C GLU A 548 -1.26 -10.16 -12.48
N PHE A 549 -2.17 -9.21 -12.28
CA PHE A 549 -3.08 -8.77 -13.32
C PHE A 549 -2.76 -7.32 -13.71
N SER A 550 -2.19 -7.16 -14.89
CA SER A 550 -1.81 -5.85 -15.45
C SER A 550 -2.87 -5.29 -16.40
N GLY A 551 -4.03 -5.95 -16.47
CA GLY A 551 -5.15 -5.59 -17.32
C GLY A 551 -6.10 -4.59 -16.66
N VAL A 552 -7.27 -4.39 -17.28
CA VAL A 552 -8.33 -3.50 -16.76
C VAL A 552 -9.50 -4.30 -16.22
N ILE A 553 -9.83 -4.12 -14.96
CA ILE A 553 -11.07 -4.56 -14.30
C ILE A 553 -12.05 -3.37 -14.30
N SER A 554 -13.30 -3.59 -14.70
CA SER A 554 -14.28 -2.51 -14.88
C SER A 554 -15.69 -2.93 -14.48
N GLY A 555 -16.54 -1.97 -14.09
CA GLY A 555 -17.94 -2.19 -13.72
C GLY A 555 -18.33 -1.52 -12.41
N THR A 556 -19.54 -1.76 -11.92
CA THR A 556 -19.96 -1.28 -10.58
C THR A 556 -19.82 -2.36 -9.50
N GLY A 557 -19.38 -3.55 -9.90
CA GLY A 557 -19.10 -4.70 -9.03
C GLY A 557 -17.78 -4.58 -8.27
N GLY A 558 -17.57 -5.48 -7.30
CA GLY A 558 -16.40 -5.45 -6.42
C GLY A 558 -15.40 -6.58 -6.68
N LEU A 559 -14.24 -6.48 -6.05
CA LEU A 559 -13.17 -7.48 -6.09
C LEU A 559 -12.95 -8.03 -4.67
N THR A 560 -12.92 -9.34 -4.50
CA THR A 560 -12.57 -9.98 -3.23
C THR A 560 -11.30 -10.81 -3.40
N LEU A 561 -10.32 -10.62 -2.52
CA LEU A 561 -9.16 -11.50 -2.38
C LEU A 561 -9.42 -12.47 -1.21
N ASP A 562 -9.46 -13.77 -1.49
CA ASP A 562 -9.68 -14.85 -0.51
C ASP A 562 -8.65 -15.96 -0.72
N LYS A 563 -7.37 -15.61 -0.55
CA LYS A 563 -6.23 -16.53 -0.74
C LYS A 563 -6.17 -17.61 0.34
N ALA A 564 -5.36 -18.65 0.12
CA ALA A 564 -5.23 -19.74 1.08
C ALA A 564 -4.50 -19.34 2.38
N ALA A 565 -3.54 -18.41 2.29
CA ALA A 565 -2.79 -17.88 3.42
C ALA A 565 -2.39 -16.41 3.22
N GLU A 566 -2.06 -15.71 4.31
CA GLU A 566 -1.60 -14.30 4.31
C GLU A 566 -0.40 -14.04 3.38
N ALA A 567 0.53 -15.00 3.28
CA ALA A 567 1.73 -14.89 2.46
C ALA A 567 1.47 -15.01 0.95
N ASP A 568 0.27 -15.43 0.54
CA ASP A 568 -0.08 -15.59 -0.86
C ASP A 568 -0.46 -14.24 -1.46
N VAL A 569 0.13 -13.92 -2.60
CA VAL A 569 0.10 -12.58 -3.20
C VAL A 569 -0.85 -12.52 -4.41
N PHE A 570 -1.55 -11.42 -4.58
CA PHE A 570 -2.14 -11.03 -5.86
C PHE A 570 -1.77 -9.58 -6.15
N GLU A 571 -1.22 -9.29 -7.32
CA GLU A 571 -0.81 -7.95 -7.72
C GLU A 571 -1.74 -7.36 -8.77
N LEU A 572 -2.17 -6.11 -8.56
CA LEU A 572 -2.87 -5.27 -9.53
C LEU A 572 -1.93 -4.16 -9.98
N SER A 573 -1.54 -4.20 -11.25
CA SER A 573 -0.61 -3.23 -11.84
C SER A 573 -1.23 -2.40 -12.97
N GLY A 574 -2.42 -2.77 -13.46
CA GLY A 574 -3.16 -2.04 -14.48
C GLY A 574 -4.15 -1.03 -13.91
N ASP A 575 -4.49 -0.01 -14.70
CA ASP A 575 -5.48 1.01 -14.34
C ASP A 575 -6.90 0.42 -14.41
N ASN A 576 -7.58 0.38 -13.27
CA ASN A 576 -8.88 -0.24 -13.07
C ASN A 576 -9.98 0.83 -12.95
N THR A 577 -11.20 0.49 -13.37
CA THR A 577 -12.36 1.41 -13.36
C THR A 577 -13.58 0.76 -12.72
N TYR A 578 -13.37 -0.09 -11.70
CA TYR A 578 -14.46 -0.76 -10.99
C TYR A 578 -14.78 -0.05 -9.68
N THR A 579 -16.02 0.39 -9.50
CA THR A 579 -16.37 1.25 -8.36
C THR A 579 -16.86 0.47 -7.13
N GLY A 580 -16.97 -0.86 -7.21
CA GLY A 580 -17.38 -1.68 -6.08
C GLY A 580 -16.25 -1.91 -5.09
N THR A 581 -16.60 -2.28 -3.86
CA THR A 581 -15.62 -2.48 -2.78
C THR A 581 -14.57 -3.54 -3.12
N THR A 582 -13.30 -3.23 -2.87
CA THR A 582 -12.19 -4.20 -2.82
C THR A 582 -12.10 -4.79 -1.42
N THR A 583 -12.31 -6.08 -1.25
CA THR A 583 -12.23 -6.76 0.06
C THR A 583 -11.06 -7.72 0.09
N VAL A 584 -10.13 -7.55 1.02
CA VAL A 584 -9.04 -8.49 1.27
C VAL A 584 -9.41 -9.35 2.49
N THR A 585 -9.98 -10.53 2.25
CA THR A 585 -10.40 -11.48 3.29
C THR A 585 -9.20 -12.23 3.86
N THR A 586 -8.34 -12.76 2.99
CA THR A 586 -7.09 -13.46 3.29
C THR A 586 -6.07 -13.21 2.17
N GLY A 587 -4.79 -13.11 2.52
CA GLY A 587 -3.69 -12.91 1.58
C GLY A 587 -3.12 -11.50 1.55
N THR A 588 -2.24 -11.24 0.58
CA THR A 588 -1.64 -9.94 0.32
C THR A 588 -2.08 -9.41 -1.05
N LEU A 589 -2.85 -8.31 -1.08
CA LEU A 589 -3.12 -7.55 -2.30
C LEU A 589 -2.00 -6.53 -2.50
N VAL A 590 -1.30 -6.58 -3.63
CA VAL A 590 -0.28 -5.60 -4.01
C VAL A 590 -0.88 -4.67 -5.04
N VAL A 591 -0.77 -3.36 -4.83
CA VAL A 591 -1.13 -2.34 -5.81
C VAL A 591 0.14 -1.63 -6.28
N SER A 592 0.42 -1.73 -7.58
CA SER A 592 1.65 -1.20 -8.19
C SER A 592 1.39 -0.27 -9.39
N GLY A 593 0.12 -0.03 -9.74
CA GLY A 593 -0.35 1.07 -10.59
C GLY A 593 -0.81 2.26 -9.76
N ASN A 594 -1.17 3.39 -10.40
CA ASN A 594 -1.70 4.58 -9.71
C ASN A 594 -3.23 4.56 -9.54
N GLU A 595 -3.90 3.66 -10.24
CA GLU A 595 -5.35 3.44 -10.22
C GLU A 595 -5.58 1.92 -10.21
N ALA A 596 -4.78 1.20 -9.42
CA ALA A 596 -4.91 -0.26 -9.32
C ALA A 596 -6.25 -0.65 -8.69
N ILE A 597 -6.85 0.25 -7.93
CA ILE A 597 -8.22 0.28 -7.48
C ILE A 597 -8.79 1.60 -8.00
N ASP A 598 -10.08 1.60 -8.37
CA ASP A 598 -10.74 2.85 -8.78
C ASP A 598 -10.73 3.84 -7.60
N ASP A 599 -10.52 5.12 -7.87
CA ASP A 599 -10.45 6.17 -6.85
C ASP A 599 -11.68 6.21 -5.92
N ASP A 600 -12.87 5.81 -6.40
CA ASP A 600 -14.09 5.74 -5.59
C ASP A 600 -14.32 4.35 -4.95
N GLY A 601 -13.51 3.37 -5.31
CA GLY A 601 -13.51 2.01 -4.78
C GLY A 601 -13.05 1.98 -3.32
N SER A 602 -13.96 1.69 -2.39
CA SER A 602 -13.60 1.51 -0.98
C SER A 602 -12.86 0.18 -0.76
N VAL A 603 -11.96 0.13 0.23
CA VAL A 603 -11.13 -1.03 0.55
C VAL A 603 -11.41 -1.53 1.97
N VAL A 604 -11.61 -2.84 2.12
CA VAL A 604 -11.75 -3.50 3.42
C VAL A 604 -10.63 -4.52 3.58
N VAL A 605 -9.75 -4.36 4.56
CA VAL A 605 -8.67 -5.31 4.85
C VAL A 605 -8.97 -6.08 6.13
N SER A 606 -9.30 -7.37 6.00
CA SER A 606 -9.63 -8.24 7.14
C SER A 606 -8.40 -8.56 7.98
N GLY A 607 -8.62 -8.91 9.26
CA GLY A 607 -7.52 -9.27 10.16
C GLY A 607 -6.73 -10.50 9.66
N GLY A 608 -5.39 -10.40 9.64
CA GLY A 608 -4.51 -11.43 9.07
C GLY A 608 -4.31 -11.34 7.55
N SER A 609 -4.67 -10.20 6.95
CA SER A 609 -4.48 -9.88 5.53
C SER A 609 -3.71 -8.58 5.36
N THR A 610 -3.10 -8.40 4.18
CA THR A 610 -2.29 -7.21 3.88
C THR A 610 -2.72 -6.54 2.58
N LEU A 611 -2.82 -5.21 2.59
CA LEU A 611 -2.75 -4.37 1.38
C LEU A 611 -1.34 -3.77 1.32
N ARG A 612 -0.55 -4.14 0.31
CA ARG A 612 0.77 -3.55 0.06
C ARG A 612 0.68 -2.55 -1.09
N VAL A 613 1.13 -1.34 -0.84
CA VAL A 613 1.10 -0.21 -1.77
C VAL A 613 2.53 0.03 -2.26
N ASP A 614 2.83 -0.44 -3.48
CA ASP A 614 4.17 -0.34 -4.11
C ASP A 614 4.28 0.91 -5.01
N ALA A 615 3.15 1.47 -5.46
CA ALA A 615 3.02 2.78 -6.11
C ALA A 615 1.90 3.59 -5.43
N SER A 616 1.93 4.93 -5.51
CA SER A 616 0.90 5.77 -4.87
C SER A 616 -0.47 5.42 -5.43
N GLU A 617 -1.46 5.29 -4.55
CA GLU A 617 -2.79 4.76 -4.87
C GLU A 617 -3.84 5.61 -4.16
N ASP A 618 -4.94 5.88 -4.84
CA ASP A 618 -6.09 6.61 -4.32
C ASP A 618 -7.26 5.63 -4.16
N VAL A 619 -7.95 5.69 -3.02
CA VAL A 619 -9.09 4.82 -2.73
C VAL A 619 -10.24 5.60 -2.11
N GLY A 620 -11.43 4.98 -2.11
CA GLY A 620 -12.61 5.49 -1.41
C GLY A 620 -12.41 5.50 0.11
N LEU A 621 -13.13 4.67 0.86
CA LEU A 621 -12.91 4.53 2.31
C LEU A 621 -12.02 3.33 2.63
N LEU A 622 -11.24 3.39 3.70
CA LEU A 622 -10.41 2.28 4.18
C LEU A 622 -10.98 1.72 5.50
N ASP A 623 -11.29 0.43 5.55
CA ASP A 623 -11.90 -0.23 6.70
C ASP A 623 -11.21 -1.56 7.04
N GLY A 624 -11.45 -2.07 8.24
CA GLY A 624 -11.01 -3.40 8.69
C GLY A 624 -9.90 -3.39 9.74
N ALA A 625 -9.26 -4.55 9.91
CA ALA A 625 -8.31 -4.85 10.99
C ALA A 625 -7.00 -5.49 10.51
N GLY A 626 -6.79 -5.54 9.19
CA GLY A 626 -5.58 -6.10 8.56
C GLY A 626 -4.37 -5.16 8.61
N SER A 627 -3.40 -5.37 7.74
CA SER A 627 -2.24 -4.49 7.60
C SER A 627 -2.25 -3.72 6.29
N VAL A 628 -1.76 -2.48 6.32
CA VAL A 628 -1.38 -1.72 5.13
C VAL A 628 0.13 -1.51 5.17
N ASP A 629 0.82 -1.88 4.09
CA ASP A 629 2.27 -1.68 3.93
C ASP A 629 2.53 -0.65 2.82
N LEU A 630 2.97 0.56 3.20
CA LEU A 630 3.31 1.65 2.30
C LEU A 630 4.78 1.52 1.86
N ASN A 631 5.01 0.63 0.90
CA ASN A 631 6.33 0.08 0.56
C ASN A 631 7.17 1.00 -0.35
N GLY A 632 7.53 2.18 0.15
CA GLY A 632 8.48 3.06 -0.52
C GLY A 632 8.48 4.49 0.01
N ALA A 633 9.66 5.13 0.05
CA ALA A 633 9.73 6.55 0.37
C ALA A 633 9.09 7.37 -0.77
N GLY A 634 8.06 8.16 -0.46
CA GLY A 634 7.30 8.95 -1.43
C GLY A 634 6.08 8.25 -2.04
N VAL A 635 5.84 6.99 -1.69
CA VAL A 635 4.54 6.33 -1.93
C VAL A 635 3.51 6.94 -0.99
N THR A 636 2.31 7.21 -1.49
CA THR A 636 1.20 7.76 -0.71
C THR A 636 -0.04 6.91 -0.94
N LEU A 637 -0.74 6.54 0.13
CA LEU A 637 -2.13 6.07 0.04
C LEU A 637 -3.05 7.26 0.29
N THR A 638 -3.87 7.63 -0.69
CA THR A 638 -4.92 8.63 -0.50
C THR A 638 -6.24 7.94 -0.17
N VAL A 639 -6.89 8.38 0.90
CA VAL A 639 -8.18 7.86 1.35
C VAL A 639 -9.20 8.99 1.32
N GLY A 640 -10.41 8.68 0.88
CA GLY A 640 -11.59 9.51 1.02
C GLY A 640 -12.20 9.98 -0.29
N SER A 641 -11.43 9.99 -1.39
CA SER A 641 -11.75 10.54 -2.73
C SER A 641 -13.09 11.30 -2.84
N THR A 642 -14.05 10.84 -3.65
CA THR A 642 -15.39 11.48 -3.72
C THR A 642 -16.43 10.82 -2.80
N VAL A 643 -16.03 9.79 -2.05
CA VAL A 643 -16.95 8.95 -1.26
C VAL A 643 -17.35 9.63 0.05
N ALA A 644 -18.65 9.83 0.24
CA ALA A 644 -19.21 10.28 1.51
C ALA A 644 -19.48 9.09 2.44
N GLY A 645 -19.07 9.19 3.71
CA GLY A 645 -19.31 8.15 4.70
C GLY A 645 -18.33 8.22 5.87
N ALA A 646 -18.33 7.18 6.70
CA ALA A 646 -17.34 6.98 7.75
C ALA A 646 -16.81 5.55 7.73
N ALA A 647 -15.51 5.36 7.93
CA ALA A 647 -14.86 4.06 8.05
C ALA A 647 -13.85 4.06 9.21
N ASP A 648 -13.60 2.88 9.79
CA ASP A 648 -12.72 2.70 10.95
C ASP A 648 -11.66 1.62 10.66
N PHE A 649 -10.44 2.08 10.39
CA PHE A 649 -9.31 1.19 10.20
C PHE A 649 -8.59 0.95 11.53
N SER A 650 -8.80 -0.24 12.08
CA SER A 650 -8.19 -0.73 13.33
C SER A 650 -6.90 -1.51 13.13
N GLY A 651 -6.50 -1.68 11.87
CA GLY A 651 -5.29 -2.35 11.45
C GLY A 651 -4.01 -1.52 11.64
N VAL A 652 -2.87 -2.10 11.26
CA VAL A 652 -1.56 -1.43 11.29
C VAL A 652 -1.17 -0.95 9.89
N ILE A 653 -0.94 0.35 9.75
CA ILE A 653 -0.30 1.00 8.61
C ILE A 653 1.21 1.11 8.91
N SER A 654 2.04 0.63 8.00
CA SER A 654 3.50 0.54 8.14
C SER A 654 4.21 0.96 6.86
N GLY A 655 5.55 0.97 6.86
CA GLY A 655 6.36 1.27 5.67
C GLY A 655 6.94 2.69 5.64
N ALA A 656 7.58 3.05 4.52
CA ALA A 656 8.26 4.34 4.38
C ALA A 656 7.37 5.44 3.77
N GLY A 657 6.21 5.07 3.22
CA GLY A 657 5.27 5.98 2.56
C GLY A 657 4.40 6.80 3.52
N GLY A 658 3.57 7.68 2.95
CA GLY A 658 2.67 8.59 3.66
C GLY A 658 1.18 8.27 3.44
N LEU A 659 0.33 8.94 4.21
CA LEU A 659 -1.12 8.82 4.16
C LEU A 659 -1.72 10.19 3.81
N THR A 660 -2.62 10.26 2.84
CA THR A 660 -3.39 11.48 2.55
C THR A 660 -4.87 11.21 2.77
N MET A 661 -5.56 12.09 3.47
CA MET A 661 -7.01 12.16 3.49
C MET A 661 -7.44 13.25 2.51
N ASP A 662 -8.10 12.87 1.42
CA ASP A 662 -8.66 13.79 0.44
C ASP A 662 -10.05 13.34 0.00
N GLY A 663 -11.05 13.59 0.85
CA GLY A 663 -12.45 13.48 0.46
C GLY A 663 -13.41 14.11 1.44
N VAL A 664 -14.72 13.92 1.24
CA VAL A 664 -15.75 14.57 2.08
C VAL A 664 -16.16 13.75 3.32
N GLY A 665 -15.68 12.51 3.44
CA GLY A 665 -16.01 11.58 4.52
C GLY A 665 -15.15 11.74 5.80
N THR A 666 -15.35 10.80 6.72
CA THR A 666 -14.58 10.64 7.96
C THR A 666 -13.81 9.32 7.93
N GLN A 667 -12.48 9.37 8.03
CA GLN A 667 -11.65 8.18 8.23
C GLN A 667 -11.19 8.14 9.69
N THR A 668 -11.46 7.04 10.39
CA THR A 668 -10.92 6.80 11.73
C THR A 668 -9.74 5.85 11.65
N LEU A 669 -8.65 6.18 12.34
CA LEU A 669 -7.52 5.30 12.58
C LEU A 669 -7.52 4.92 14.07
N SER A 670 -7.68 3.63 14.33
CA SER A 670 -7.77 3.10 15.69
C SER A 670 -6.67 2.10 16.06
N GLY A 671 -5.87 1.67 15.08
CA GLY A 671 -4.67 0.86 15.30
C GLY A 671 -3.41 1.69 15.55
N THR A 672 -2.39 1.05 16.12
CA THR A 672 -1.04 1.65 16.30
C THR A 672 -0.25 1.57 15.00
N ASN A 673 0.14 2.72 14.46
CA ASN A 673 0.76 2.84 13.14
C ASN A 673 2.26 3.13 13.22
N SER A 674 3.02 2.70 12.20
CA SER A 674 4.50 2.77 12.18
C SER A 674 5.08 3.31 10.87
N TYR A 675 4.24 3.86 9.99
CA TYR A 675 4.71 4.47 8.75
C TYR A 675 5.51 5.76 9.01
N THR A 676 6.52 6.04 8.18
CA THR A 676 7.41 7.19 8.41
C THR A 676 7.13 8.40 7.52
N GLY A 677 6.32 8.26 6.47
CA GLY A 677 5.89 9.38 5.64
C GLY A 677 4.91 10.30 6.36
N ALA A 678 4.62 11.45 5.75
CA ALA A 678 3.71 12.42 6.33
C ALA A 678 2.24 11.97 6.21
N THR A 679 1.43 12.37 7.18
CA THR A 679 -0.03 12.33 7.15
C THR A 679 -0.55 13.68 6.67
N THR A 680 -1.21 13.74 5.52
CA THR A 680 -1.81 14.96 4.97
C THR A 680 -3.32 14.90 5.07
N VAL A 681 -3.98 15.96 5.50
CA VAL A 681 -5.46 16.07 5.56
C VAL A 681 -5.90 17.24 4.69
N THR A 682 -6.19 16.97 3.42
CA THR A 682 -6.55 17.97 2.41
C THR A 682 -8.02 18.38 2.53
N THR A 683 -8.91 17.39 2.65
CA THR A 683 -10.36 17.60 2.85
C THR A 683 -10.92 16.55 3.84
N GLY A 684 -12.16 16.70 4.28
CA GLY A 684 -12.81 15.72 5.15
C GLY A 684 -12.32 15.74 6.60
N THR A 685 -12.53 14.63 7.31
CA THR A 685 -12.09 14.47 8.71
C THR A 685 -11.25 13.21 8.89
N LEU A 686 -10.04 13.34 9.44
CA LEU A 686 -9.22 12.22 9.93
C LEU A 686 -9.34 12.15 11.45
N GLN A 687 -9.93 11.08 11.97
CA GLN A 687 -10.10 10.81 13.40
C GLN A 687 -9.02 9.85 13.90
N VAL A 688 -8.49 10.10 15.09
CA VAL A 688 -7.52 9.22 15.77
C VAL A 688 -8.01 8.81 17.15
N THR A 689 -7.99 7.51 17.45
CA THR A 689 -8.49 6.96 18.73
C THR A 689 -7.45 6.24 19.58
N ASP A 690 -6.18 6.20 19.14
CA ASP A 690 -5.06 5.56 19.85
C ASP A 690 -3.90 6.55 20.04
N GLY A 691 -2.99 6.25 20.97
CA GLY A 691 -1.83 7.10 21.31
C GLY A 691 -0.77 7.21 20.23
N ALA A 692 -0.82 6.32 19.23
CA ALA A 692 0.07 6.25 18.10
C ALA A 692 -0.73 5.86 16.83
N ALA A 693 -1.94 6.42 16.68
CA ALA A 693 -2.71 6.23 15.45
C ALA A 693 -2.08 7.00 14.28
N ILE A 694 -1.30 8.04 14.58
CA ILE A 694 -0.23 8.51 13.71
C ILE A 694 1.09 8.02 14.33
N ALA A 695 2.09 7.67 13.51
CA ALA A 695 3.39 7.34 14.07
C ALA A 695 3.95 8.53 14.87
N ASP A 696 4.49 8.31 16.07
CA ASP A 696 4.95 9.38 16.99
C ASP A 696 5.95 10.38 16.37
N ALA A 697 6.72 9.93 15.37
CA ALA A 697 7.68 10.76 14.64
C ALA A 697 7.12 11.33 13.32
N GLY A 698 5.90 10.95 12.94
CA GLY A 698 5.22 11.30 11.70
C GLY A 698 4.83 12.78 11.65
N ALA A 699 4.99 13.39 10.49
CA ALA A 699 4.54 14.76 10.25
C ALA A 699 3.03 14.77 9.93
N VAL A 700 2.27 15.70 10.50
CA VAL A 700 0.87 15.96 10.16
C VAL A 700 0.73 17.31 9.47
N VAL A 701 0.18 17.30 8.27
CA VAL A 701 -0.09 18.47 7.42
C VAL A 701 -1.59 18.61 7.23
N VAL A 702 -2.25 19.57 7.88
CA VAL A 702 -3.69 19.78 7.71
C VAL A 702 -3.93 20.90 6.68
N ASN A 703 -4.28 20.55 5.45
CA ASN A 703 -4.36 21.48 4.31
C ASN A 703 -5.80 21.71 3.81
N GLY A 704 -6.75 21.90 4.72
CA GLY A 704 -8.13 22.26 4.43
C GLY A 704 -9.18 21.40 5.13
N GLY A 705 -8.85 20.13 5.43
CA GLY A 705 -9.71 19.22 6.20
C GLY A 705 -9.58 19.42 7.72
N THR A 706 -10.05 18.43 8.48
CA THR A 706 -10.03 18.41 9.95
C THR A 706 -9.27 17.22 10.49
N PHE A 707 -8.28 17.45 11.36
CA PHE A 707 -7.65 16.40 12.18
C PHE A 707 -8.29 16.39 13.57
N GLU A 708 -8.86 15.26 13.97
CA GLU A 708 -9.76 15.14 15.11
C GLU A 708 -9.27 14.08 16.11
N LEU A 709 -9.02 14.48 17.35
CA LEU A 709 -8.53 13.57 18.39
C LEU A 709 -9.68 13.02 19.24
N LEU A 710 -9.89 11.72 19.17
CA LEU A 710 -10.78 10.97 20.07
C LEU A 710 -10.03 10.32 21.26
N ALA A 711 -8.69 10.28 21.20
CA ALA A 711 -7.79 9.95 22.31
C ALA A 711 -6.58 10.91 22.32
N ASN A 712 -5.70 10.81 23.33
CA ASN A 712 -4.41 11.51 23.30
C ASN A 712 -3.58 10.98 22.12
N GLU A 713 -2.83 11.84 21.43
CA GLU A 713 -2.05 11.48 20.25
C GLU A 713 -0.68 12.16 20.30
N THR A 714 0.36 11.47 19.81
CA THR A 714 1.71 12.03 19.67
C THR A 714 2.11 12.08 18.21
N ILE A 715 2.58 13.23 17.75
CA ILE A 715 3.04 13.43 16.38
C ILE A 715 4.42 14.09 16.37
N GLY A 716 5.14 13.93 15.27
CA GLY A 716 6.40 14.61 15.03
C GLY A 716 6.18 16.10 14.85
N THR A 717 5.50 16.51 13.79
CA THR A 717 5.31 17.93 13.48
C THR A 717 3.87 18.24 13.08
N LEU A 718 3.42 19.47 13.31
CA LEU A 718 2.10 19.96 12.88
C LEU A 718 2.26 21.19 11.99
N GLU A 719 1.67 21.18 10.79
CA GLU A 719 1.62 22.35 9.89
C GLU A 719 0.33 22.41 9.06
N GLY A 720 0.09 23.53 8.39
CA GLY A 720 -1.03 23.73 7.46
C GLY A 720 -2.10 24.70 7.96
N ALA A 721 -3.20 24.82 7.20
CA ALA A 721 -4.26 25.82 7.37
C ALA A 721 -5.66 25.24 7.67
N GLY A 722 -5.80 23.91 7.75
CA GLY A 722 -7.07 23.24 8.08
C GLY A 722 -7.39 23.22 9.58
N GLY A 723 -8.46 22.54 9.97
CA GLY A 723 -8.89 22.46 11.37
C GLY A 723 -8.16 21.37 12.16
N VAL A 724 -7.86 21.64 13.43
CA VAL A 724 -7.49 20.61 14.41
C VAL A 724 -8.46 20.71 15.58
N ASN A 725 -9.20 19.64 15.84
CA ASN A 725 -10.04 19.53 17.03
C ASN A 725 -9.40 18.53 17.99
N VAL A 726 -9.04 19.01 19.18
CA VAL A 726 -8.42 18.16 20.21
C VAL A 726 -9.44 17.56 21.18
N ASN A 727 -10.74 17.85 21.02
CA ASN A 727 -11.80 17.50 21.98
C ASN A 727 -11.38 17.79 23.42
N ALA A 728 -11.32 16.77 24.29
CA ALA A 728 -10.81 16.87 25.66
C ALA A 728 -9.46 16.15 25.84
N ASN A 729 -8.78 15.85 24.74
CA ASN A 729 -7.56 15.05 24.66
C ASN A 729 -6.30 15.91 24.55
N THR A 730 -5.13 15.29 24.67
CA THR A 730 -3.83 15.96 24.51
C THR A 730 -3.24 15.64 23.14
N LEU A 731 -2.95 16.66 22.34
CA LEU A 731 -2.12 16.54 21.14
C LEU A 731 -0.67 16.89 21.50
N THR A 732 0.25 15.93 21.40
CA THR A 732 1.67 16.16 21.65
C THR A 732 2.44 16.30 20.35
N VAL A 733 3.05 17.47 20.13
CA VAL A 733 3.97 17.74 19.02
C VAL A 733 5.41 17.61 19.53
N ALA A 734 6.11 16.54 19.14
CA ALA A 734 7.38 16.13 19.74
C ALA A 734 8.63 16.36 18.84
N GLY A 735 8.44 16.78 17.61
CA GLY A 735 9.50 16.98 16.62
C GLY A 735 10.35 18.23 16.87
N ALA A 736 11.59 18.17 16.40
CA ALA A 736 12.64 19.16 16.66
C ALA A 736 12.66 20.37 15.68
N GLY A 737 11.68 20.50 14.78
CA GLY A 737 11.69 21.48 13.68
C GLY A 737 10.67 22.60 13.83
N ASP A 738 11.00 23.77 13.28
CA ASP A 738 10.12 24.94 13.26
C ASP A 738 9.02 24.77 12.20
N LYS A 739 7.77 24.94 12.61
CA LYS A 739 6.58 24.72 11.78
C LYS A 739 5.50 25.73 12.07
N THR A 740 4.72 26.06 11.04
CA THR A 740 3.59 26.99 11.14
C THR A 740 2.29 26.25 10.89
N PHE A 741 1.39 26.31 11.88
CA PHE A 741 0.01 25.90 11.76
C PHE A 741 -0.87 27.15 11.77
N SER A 742 -1.33 27.57 10.59
CA SER A 742 -2.20 28.75 10.42
C SER A 742 -3.69 28.44 10.50
N GLY A 743 -4.03 27.18 10.77
CA GLY A 743 -5.39 26.67 10.86
C GLY A 743 -6.07 26.96 12.20
N ALA A 744 -7.32 26.52 12.33
CA ALA A 744 -8.11 26.72 13.55
C ALA A 744 -7.95 25.53 14.52
N LEU A 745 -7.56 25.81 15.75
CA LEU A 745 -7.65 24.92 16.90
C LEU A 745 -9.06 24.99 17.52
N SER A 746 -9.56 23.85 17.99
CA SER A 746 -10.85 23.76 18.70
C SER A 746 -10.84 22.63 19.74
N GLY A 747 -11.81 22.67 20.66
CA GLY A 747 -11.90 21.75 21.79
C GLY A 747 -11.39 22.35 23.11
N SER A 748 -11.51 21.58 24.19
CA SER A 748 -11.09 21.91 25.56
C SER A 748 -9.83 21.15 26.02
N GLY A 749 -9.23 20.33 25.16
CA GLY A 749 -8.04 19.52 25.40
C GLY A 749 -6.75 20.33 25.38
N VAL A 750 -5.60 19.67 25.51
CA VAL A 750 -4.29 20.35 25.61
C VAL A 750 -3.47 20.19 24.34
N VAL A 751 -2.88 21.27 23.84
CA VAL A 751 -1.82 21.19 22.81
C VAL A 751 -0.46 21.27 23.51
N SER A 752 0.31 20.19 23.44
CA SER A 752 1.61 20.05 24.08
C SER A 752 2.74 20.15 23.06
N LYS A 753 3.63 21.14 23.15
CA LYS A 753 4.90 21.18 22.41
C LYS A 753 6.03 20.72 23.32
N THR A 754 6.73 19.68 22.90
CA THR A 754 7.91 19.10 23.57
C THR A 754 9.09 19.09 22.61
N ASN A 755 10.31 18.97 23.17
CA ASN A 755 11.59 19.03 22.47
C ASN A 755 11.81 20.38 21.76
N THR A 756 13.01 20.59 21.22
CA THR A 756 13.38 21.83 20.54
C THR A 756 12.47 22.16 19.34
N GLY A 757 12.52 23.40 18.86
CA GLY A 757 11.77 23.86 17.69
C GLY A 757 10.47 24.57 18.04
N THR A 758 10.03 25.42 17.11
CA THR A 758 8.92 26.36 17.26
C THR A 758 7.66 25.88 16.55
N LEU A 759 6.53 25.83 17.27
CA LEU A 759 5.20 25.73 16.68
C LEU A 759 4.58 27.12 16.63
N THR A 760 4.57 27.74 15.45
CA THR A 760 3.90 29.03 15.20
C THR A 760 2.43 28.79 14.92
N LEU A 761 1.55 29.39 15.72
CA LEU A 761 0.11 29.30 15.61
C LEU A 761 -0.46 30.54 14.90
N GLY A 762 -1.40 30.32 13.97
CA GLY A 762 -2.16 31.37 13.31
C GLY A 762 -3.32 31.92 14.14
N THR A 763 -3.92 32.98 13.62
CA THR A 763 -5.16 33.58 14.14
C THR A 763 -6.37 32.73 13.75
N GLY A 764 -7.39 32.62 14.61
CA GLY A 764 -8.60 31.85 14.29
C GLY A 764 -8.99 30.81 15.35
N ASN A 765 -8.28 30.77 16.47
CA ASN A 765 -8.47 29.77 17.52
C ASN A 765 -9.56 30.17 18.54
N ALA A 766 -10.46 31.09 18.20
CA ALA A 766 -11.48 31.61 19.13
C ALA A 766 -12.41 30.54 19.72
N GLY A 767 -12.55 29.37 19.06
CA GLY A 767 -13.30 28.21 19.56
C GLY A 767 -12.49 27.25 20.45
N TYR A 768 -11.18 27.45 20.58
CA TYR A 768 -10.31 26.68 21.46
C TYR A 768 -10.42 27.20 22.89
N THR A 769 -10.86 26.33 23.79
CA THR A 769 -11.03 26.62 25.23
C THR A 769 -10.02 25.90 26.11
N GLY A 770 -9.20 25.04 25.49
CA GLY A 770 -8.14 24.27 26.11
C GLY A 770 -6.85 25.05 26.36
N GLY A 771 -5.88 24.38 26.97
CA GLY A 771 -4.61 24.96 27.40
C GLY A 771 -3.40 24.48 26.60
N PHE A 772 -2.26 25.15 26.77
CA PHE A 772 -0.99 24.75 26.13
C PHE A 772 -0.03 24.17 27.16
N ALA A 773 0.71 23.13 26.78
CA ALA A 773 1.84 22.64 27.57
C ALA A 773 3.13 22.79 26.76
N ILE A 774 4.15 23.46 27.30
CA ILE A 774 5.40 23.72 26.59
C ILE A 774 6.55 23.22 27.45
N SER A 775 7.30 22.25 26.92
CA SER A 775 8.34 21.56 27.70
C SER A 775 9.59 21.22 26.88
N ASN A 776 10.66 20.84 27.57
CA ASN A 776 11.87 20.28 26.95
C ASN A 776 12.50 21.16 25.84
N ALA A 777 12.59 22.46 26.09
CA ALA A 777 13.04 23.51 25.16
C ALA A 777 12.13 23.73 23.93
N GLY A 778 10.88 23.28 23.99
CA GLY A 778 9.87 23.62 23.00
C GLY A 778 9.48 25.08 23.03
N VAL A 779 9.06 25.59 21.87
CA VAL A 779 8.55 26.94 21.71
C VAL A 779 7.17 26.88 21.06
N ILE A 780 6.19 27.56 21.64
CA ILE A 780 4.93 27.88 20.94
C ILE A 780 4.90 29.40 20.78
N GLU A 781 4.57 29.84 19.57
CA GLU A 781 4.61 31.25 19.19
C GLU A 781 3.31 31.67 18.49
N GLY A 782 2.84 32.90 18.71
CA GLY A 782 1.68 33.45 18.00
C GLY A 782 1.21 34.81 18.55
N ALA A 783 0.23 35.42 17.88
CA ALA A 783 -0.51 36.55 18.45
C ALA A 783 -1.41 36.07 19.61
N ALA A 784 -1.90 36.95 20.50
CA ALA A 784 -2.66 36.48 21.67
C ALA A 784 -3.92 35.68 21.32
N ASP A 785 -4.59 35.99 20.21
CA ASP A 785 -5.77 35.26 19.71
C ASP A 785 -5.44 33.89 19.10
N ALA A 786 -4.15 33.60 18.86
CA ALA A 786 -3.67 32.27 18.49
C ALA A 786 -3.70 31.29 19.68
N PHE A 787 -3.74 31.78 20.92
CA PHE A 787 -3.79 30.92 22.11
C PHE A 787 -5.22 30.60 22.57
N GLY A 788 -6.24 30.94 21.79
CA GLY A 788 -7.63 30.59 22.07
C GLY A 788 -8.42 31.69 22.76
N ASN A 789 -9.46 31.32 23.52
CA ASN A 789 -10.39 32.27 24.13
C ASN A 789 -9.97 32.79 25.53
N GLY A 790 -8.76 32.43 26.00
CA GLY A 790 -8.27 32.82 27.32
C GLY A 790 -8.67 31.93 28.50
N THR A 791 -9.42 30.83 28.32
CA THR A 791 -9.89 30.01 29.46
C THR A 791 -8.99 28.86 29.89
N GLY A 792 -8.15 28.32 28.99
CA GLY A 792 -7.26 27.20 29.31
C GLY A 792 -5.88 27.66 29.74
N ASP A 793 -5.27 26.98 30.70
CA ASP A 793 -3.98 27.38 31.27
C ASP A 793 -2.81 27.13 30.29
N ILE A 794 -1.75 27.93 30.40
CA ILE A 794 -0.47 27.67 29.72
C ILE A 794 0.53 27.13 30.74
N ALA A 795 0.97 25.90 30.58
CA ALA A 795 1.97 25.25 31.42
C ALA A 795 3.36 25.30 30.78
N LEU A 796 4.36 25.80 31.50
CA LEU A 796 5.76 25.86 31.07
C LEU A 796 6.62 24.95 31.94
N THR A 797 7.38 24.03 31.33
CA THR A 797 8.36 23.17 32.01
C THR A 797 9.65 23.08 31.18
N ASN A 798 10.52 24.08 31.34
CA ASN A 798 11.66 24.36 30.46
C ASN A 798 11.20 24.64 29.02
N GLY A 799 10.07 25.31 28.83
CA GLY A 799 9.52 25.70 27.52
C GLY A 799 9.36 27.21 27.39
N THR A 800 9.20 27.69 26.16
CA THR A 800 9.02 29.12 25.84
C THR A 800 7.66 29.38 25.19
N LEU A 801 6.92 30.34 25.74
CA LEU A 801 5.78 30.97 25.06
C LEU A 801 6.27 32.28 24.44
N ASN A 802 6.15 32.46 23.13
CA ASN A 802 6.49 33.72 22.45
C ASN A 802 5.24 34.43 21.91
N VAL A 803 5.03 35.71 22.26
CA VAL A 803 3.89 36.51 21.77
C VAL A 803 4.37 37.49 20.70
N THR A 804 3.82 37.39 19.49
CA THR A 804 4.33 38.10 18.29
C THR A 804 3.59 39.39 17.95
N ALA A 805 2.54 39.74 18.69
CA ALA A 805 1.76 40.96 18.44
C ALA A 805 1.25 41.60 19.72
N THR A 806 1.25 42.95 19.76
CA THR A 806 0.82 43.73 20.92
C THR A 806 -0.65 43.47 21.24
N SER A 807 -0.91 42.79 22.35
CA SER A 807 -2.24 42.28 22.70
C SER A 807 -2.31 41.83 24.17
N ALA A 808 -3.54 41.61 24.67
CA ALA A 808 -3.76 41.09 26.01
C ALA A 808 -3.82 39.56 25.99
N LEU A 809 -2.99 38.90 26.79
CA LEU A 809 -3.00 37.47 27.00
C LEU A 809 -3.81 37.17 28.28
N ALA A 810 -4.97 36.53 28.13
CA ALA A 810 -5.89 36.30 29.25
C ALA A 810 -5.65 34.99 30.02
N HIS A 811 -4.70 34.17 29.57
CA HIS A 811 -4.43 32.85 30.13
C HIS A 811 -3.72 32.91 31.48
N ASP A 812 -4.13 32.03 32.39
CA ASP A 812 -3.31 31.71 33.56
C ASP A 812 -2.07 30.92 33.11
N ILE A 813 -0.91 31.22 33.71
CA ILE A 813 0.37 30.62 33.35
C ILE A 813 0.92 29.86 34.55
N THR A 814 1.12 28.55 34.38
CA THR A 814 1.74 27.69 35.39
C THR A 814 3.18 27.35 35.01
N VAL A 815 4.13 27.59 35.90
CA VAL A 815 5.55 27.26 35.71
C VAL A 815 5.91 26.04 36.57
N GLY A 816 6.29 24.94 35.93
CA GLY A 816 6.71 23.69 36.57
C GLY A 816 8.16 23.70 37.05
N ALA A 817 8.62 22.59 37.64
CA ALA A 817 9.95 22.46 38.26
C ALA A 817 11.16 22.68 37.32
N GLY A 818 10.95 22.65 36.00
CA GLY A 818 11.98 22.96 34.98
C GLY A 818 12.09 24.45 34.63
N GLY A 819 11.23 25.30 35.20
CA GLY A 819 11.13 26.72 34.86
C GLY A 819 10.37 26.97 33.55
N GLY A 820 10.44 28.19 33.02
CA GLY A 820 9.80 28.56 31.76
C GLY A 820 10.20 29.97 31.31
N THR A 821 9.98 30.25 30.03
CA THR A 821 10.25 31.56 29.44
C THR A 821 8.98 32.12 28.82
N LEU A 822 8.68 33.39 29.10
CA LEU A 822 7.70 34.18 28.34
C LEU A 822 8.50 35.20 27.53
N ALA A 823 8.36 35.17 26.21
CA ALA A 823 9.03 36.06 25.28
C ALA A 823 8.00 36.86 24.46
N THR A 824 8.48 37.93 23.85
CA THR A 824 7.75 38.67 22.82
C THR A 824 8.73 39.05 21.71
N ASP A 825 8.24 39.19 20.47
CA ASP A 825 9.06 39.69 19.36
C ASP A 825 9.53 41.13 19.62
N ASP A 826 10.59 41.57 18.93
CA ASP A 826 11.14 42.92 19.04
C ASP A 826 10.08 44.03 18.85
N GLY A 827 9.91 44.88 19.88
CA GLY A 827 8.96 45.99 19.88
C GLY A 827 7.50 45.60 20.14
N VAL A 828 7.25 44.34 20.53
CA VAL A 828 5.92 43.85 20.94
C VAL A 828 5.73 43.98 22.44
N THR A 829 4.58 44.55 22.84
CA THR A 829 4.14 44.60 24.24
C THR A 829 3.02 43.59 24.47
N ALA A 830 3.29 42.53 25.23
CA ALA A 830 2.26 41.60 25.68
C ALA A 830 1.74 42.03 27.06
N THR A 831 0.42 42.18 27.17
CA THR A 831 -0.25 42.51 28.44
C THR A 831 -0.84 41.24 29.03
N LEU A 832 -0.21 40.64 30.04
CA LEU A 832 -0.80 39.48 30.72
C LEU A 832 -1.86 39.92 31.72
N THR A 833 -3.07 39.37 31.58
CA THR A 833 -4.18 39.61 32.51
C THR A 833 -4.54 38.40 33.37
N GLY A 834 -4.07 37.20 33.01
CA GLY A 834 -4.18 35.99 33.82
C GLY A 834 -3.13 35.90 34.94
N ALA A 835 -3.33 34.98 35.88
CA ALA A 835 -2.43 34.76 37.01
C ALA A 835 -1.17 33.96 36.61
N ILE A 836 -0.03 34.27 37.19
CA ILE A 836 1.20 33.46 37.08
C ILE A 836 1.37 32.66 38.37
N THR A 837 1.43 31.33 38.24
CA THR A 837 1.69 30.42 39.37
C THR A 837 2.96 29.60 39.09
N ALA A 838 3.99 29.75 39.92
CA ALA A 838 5.21 28.97 39.80
C ALA A 838 5.33 27.92 40.90
N THR A 839 5.55 26.67 40.49
CA THR A 839 5.62 25.48 41.34
C THR A 839 7.04 24.90 41.37
N GLY A 840 8.00 25.73 41.80
CA GLY A 840 9.38 25.30 42.08
C GLY A 840 10.39 25.43 40.93
N GLY A 841 10.01 26.00 39.78
CA GLY A 841 10.93 26.41 38.72
C GLY A 841 10.99 27.94 38.56
N GLY A 842 12.05 28.43 37.91
CA GLY A 842 12.22 29.86 37.63
C GLY A 842 11.45 30.33 36.40
N LEU A 843 11.00 31.58 36.39
CA LEU A 843 10.37 32.21 35.23
C LEU A 843 11.30 33.26 34.64
N THR A 844 11.53 33.21 33.34
CA THR A 844 12.32 34.20 32.61
C THR A 844 11.39 35.01 31.70
N PHE A 845 11.50 36.34 31.75
CA PHE A 845 10.87 37.22 30.76
C PHE A 845 11.89 37.56 29.67
N GLY A 846 11.54 37.43 28.39
CA GLY A 846 12.42 37.63 27.24
C GLY A 846 13.39 36.47 26.98
N ASN A 847 13.99 36.46 25.79
CA ASN A 847 14.95 35.43 25.34
C ASN A 847 16.43 35.89 25.36
N GLY A 848 16.70 37.12 25.84
CA GLY A 848 18.04 37.69 25.96
C GLY A 848 18.55 38.50 24.75
N THR A 849 17.88 38.47 23.59
CA THR A 849 18.22 39.34 22.44
C THR A 849 17.27 40.51 22.25
N ASP A 850 16.04 40.35 22.72
CA ASP A 850 14.96 41.26 22.33
C ASP A 850 14.93 42.49 23.24
N THR A 851 14.51 43.63 22.69
CA THR A 851 14.38 44.91 23.41
C THR A 851 12.99 45.14 23.98
N SER A 852 12.19 44.07 24.04
CA SER A 852 10.74 44.13 24.22
C SER A 852 10.29 44.23 25.67
N GLU A 853 9.07 44.76 25.85
CA GLU A 853 8.49 45.11 27.14
C GLU A 853 7.31 44.18 27.47
N PHE A 854 7.43 43.34 28.49
CA PHE A 854 6.28 42.64 29.06
C PHE A 854 5.59 43.55 30.08
N ALA A 855 4.27 43.73 29.96
CA ALA A 855 3.46 44.46 30.92
C ALA A 855 2.54 43.49 31.69
N LEU A 856 2.69 43.37 33.01
CA LEU A 856 1.74 42.61 33.83
C LEU A 856 0.60 43.56 34.25
N ASN A 857 -0.52 43.50 33.55
CA ASN A 857 -1.73 44.22 33.94
C ASN A 857 -2.79 43.23 34.42
N ASN A 858 -2.53 42.56 35.54
CA ASN A 858 -3.50 41.68 36.19
C ASN A 858 -4.68 42.52 36.71
N THR A 859 -5.67 42.72 35.84
CA THR A 859 -6.91 43.45 36.10
C THR A 859 -8.02 42.52 36.62
N ALA A 860 -7.77 41.21 36.72
CA ALA A 860 -8.78 40.22 37.10
C ALA A 860 -9.05 40.15 38.62
N ALA A 861 -8.21 40.75 39.46
CA ALA A 861 -8.52 40.96 40.87
C ALA A 861 -9.05 42.40 41.07
N SER A 862 -10.36 42.51 41.26
CA SER A 862 -11.11 43.77 41.43
C SER A 862 -11.03 44.35 42.85
N SER A 863 -9.82 44.40 43.43
CA SER A 863 -9.57 45.07 44.72
C SER A 863 -8.28 45.86 44.63
N ALA A 864 -8.18 46.97 45.35
CA ALA A 864 -7.01 47.86 45.41
C ALA A 864 -5.77 47.23 46.10
N ASP A 865 -5.56 45.93 45.93
CA ASP A 865 -4.56 45.07 46.59
C ASP A 865 -4.06 43.95 45.64
N SER A 866 -4.12 44.20 44.32
CA SER A 866 -3.80 43.24 43.26
C SER A 866 -2.30 43.13 42.99
N ALA A 867 -1.52 42.94 44.05
CA ALA A 867 -0.08 42.78 43.93
C ALA A 867 0.25 41.48 43.17
N THR A 868 1.13 41.58 42.17
CA THR A 868 1.73 40.39 41.56
C THR A 868 2.45 39.60 42.65
N THR A 869 2.20 38.29 42.79
CA THR A 869 2.82 37.48 43.84
C THR A 869 3.92 36.60 43.27
N ILE A 870 5.15 36.74 43.78
CA ILE A 870 6.27 35.80 43.49
C ILE A 870 6.44 34.87 44.70
N ALA A 871 6.07 33.59 44.54
CA ALA A 871 6.07 32.61 45.63
C ALA A 871 7.49 32.19 46.08
N GLY A 872 7.62 31.68 47.31
CA GLY A 872 8.91 31.46 47.99
C GLY A 872 9.94 30.56 47.30
N SER A 873 9.52 29.61 46.47
CA SER A 873 10.43 28.73 45.70
C SER A 873 10.75 29.24 44.30
N THR A 874 10.21 30.40 43.91
CA THR A 874 10.27 30.92 42.53
C THR A 874 11.39 31.95 42.40
N THR A 875 12.12 31.88 41.29
CA THR A 875 13.01 32.96 40.85
C THR A 875 12.45 33.54 39.56
N VAL A 876 12.14 34.84 39.55
CA VAL A 876 11.77 35.58 38.34
C VAL A 876 13.02 36.31 37.85
N VAL A 877 13.44 36.07 36.61
CA VAL A 877 14.57 36.74 35.98
C VAL A 877 14.06 37.65 34.88
N LEU A 878 14.47 38.92 34.91
CA LEU A 878 14.16 39.85 33.83
C LEU A 878 15.15 39.69 32.68
N GLY A 879 14.65 39.58 31.46
CA GLY A 879 15.47 39.65 30.25
C GLY A 879 15.80 41.10 29.88
N ASN A 880 16.73 41.26 28.95
CA ASN A 880 17.12 42.55 28.39
C ASN A 880 15.89 43.33 27.88
N GLY A 881 15.84 44.66 28.11
CA GLY A 881 14.79 45.53 27.55
C GLY A 881 13.55 45.70 28.43
N ASN A 882 13.35 44.88 29.46
CA ASN A 882 12.25 45.03 30.41
C ASN A 882 12.44 46.27 31.30
N SER A 883 12.11 47.45 30.78
CA SER A 883 12.19 48.73 31.49
C SER A 883 10.82 49.17 32.00
N ALA A 884 10.76 49.67 33.23
CA ALA A 884 9.74 50.58 33.77
C ALA A 884 8.25 50.30 33.45
N GLY A 885 7.74 49.09 33.74
CA GLY A 885 6.29 48.84 33.59
C GLY A 885 5.78 47.49 34.12
N LEU A 886 6.68 46.58 34.50
CA LEU A 886 6.30 45.19 34.78
C LEU A 886 5.44 45.02 36.05
N PHE A 887 5.64 45.81 37.10
CA PHE A 887 4.98 45.62 38.40
C PHE A 887 4.25 46.86 38.91
N THR A 888 3.57 47.62 38.03
CA THR A 888 2.99 48.93 38.36
C THR A 888 1.91 48.89 39.45
N ASN A 889 1.20 47.76 39.63
CA ASN A 889 0.11 47.61 40.61
C ASN A 889 0.55 47.01 41.96
N GLY A 890 1.85 46.94 42.22
CA GLY A 890 2.43 46.36 43.45
C GLY A 890 2.97 44.93 43.26
N LEU A 891 3.92 44.55 44.13
CA LEU A 891 4.64 43.28 44.10
C LEU A 891 4.74 42.69 45.52
N ALA A 892 4.09 41.53 45.73
CA ALA A 892 4.22 40.72 46.93
C ALA A 892 5.28 39.63 46.70
N LEU A 893 6.48 39.83 47.22
CA LEU A 893 7.64 39.01 46.97
C LEU A 893 7.95 38.10 48.15
N SER A 894 7.77 36.78 47.97
CA SER A 894 8.25 35.74 48.88
C SER A 894 9.45 34.97 48.31
N GLY A 895 9.59 34.90 46.98
CA GLY A 895 10.71 34.28 46.26
C GLY A 895 11.83 35.24 45.91
N THR A 896 12.49 35.03 44.76
CA THR A 896 13.57 35.90 44.25
C THR A 896 13.13 36.65 43.00
N LEU A 897 13.35 37.96 42.95
CA LEU A 897 13.31 38.77 41.73
C LEU A 897 14.74 39.15 41.35
N ASP A 898 15.23 38.65 40.23
CA ASP A 898 16.51 39.01 39.64
C ASP A 898 16.30 40.02 38.52
N LEU A 899 16.75 41.25 38.74
CA LEU A 899 16.64 42.34 37.78
C LEU A 899 17.56 42.14 36.57
N ASN A 900 18.62 41.32 36.73
CA ASN A 900 19.52 40.91 35.66
C ASN A 900 19.93 42.08 34.73
N GLY A 901 20.35 43.19 35.34
CA GLY A 901 20.88 44.37 34.66
C GLY A 901 19.83 45.38 34.19
N ASN A 902 18.55 45.18 34.48
CA ASN A 902 17.45 46.04 34.03
C ASN A 902 16.92 46.97 35.12
N ASP A 903 16.58 48.20 34.73
CA ASP A 903 15.88 49.16 35.60
C ASP A 903 14.39 48.80 35.66
N THR A 904 13.86 48.66 36.87
CA THR A 904 12.47 48.24 37.08
C THR A 904 11.75 49.17 38.03
N ALA A 905 10.53 49.56 37.68
CA ALA A 905 9.62 50.26 38.57
C ALA A 905 8.54 49.29 39.07
N THR A 906 8.28 49.33 40.37
CA THR A 906 7.19 48.62 41.02
C THR A 906 6.26 49.61 41.71
N GLY A 907 4.98 49.24 41.86
CA GLY A 907 4.10 49.81 42.86
C GLY A 907 4.61 49.49 44.28
N ASN A 908 3.71 49.20 45.21
CA ASN A 908 4.11 48.77 46.55
C ASN A 908 4.87 47.42 46.54
N LEU A 909 6.13 47.42 47.00
CA LEU A 909 6.90 46.20 47.25
C LEU A 909 6.65 45.70 48.68
N SER A 910 6.33 44.42 48.83
CA SER A 910 6.07 43.78 50.13
C SER A 910 6.54 42.32 50.18
N GLY A 911 6.49 41.69 51.36
CA GLY A 911 6.86 40.28 51.55
C GLY A 911 8.32 40.08 51.97
N ALA A 912 8.71 38.81 52.14
CA ALA A 912 9.95 38.36 52.78
C ALA A 912 11.01 37.80 51.80
N GLY A 913 10.85 38.01 50.50
CA GLY A 913 11.71 37.45 49.46
C GLY A 913 13.00 38.25 49.22
N THR A 914 13.64 38.03 48.07
CA THR A 914 14.93 38.67 47.71
C THR A 914 14.81 39.41 46.38
N VAL A 915 15.23 40.67 46.32
CA VAL A 915 15.52 41.37 45.06
C VAL A 915 17.02 41.36 44.85
N THR A 916 17.48 40.96 43.66
CA THR A 916 18.90 40.91 43.33
C THR A 916 19.17 41.39 41.91
N ASN A 917 20.45 41.61 41.60
CA ASN A 917 20.94 41.86 40.25
C ASN A 917 22.11 40.93 39.99
N ASN A 918 21.92 39.81 39.28
CA ASN A 918 23.02 38.88 38.95
C ASN A 918 23.66 39.15 37.57
N ALA A 919 23.31 40.23 36.87
CA ALA A 919 23.94 40.51 35.58
C ALA A 919 25.45 40.70 35.73
N ALA A 920 26.21 40.04 34.86
CA ALA A 920 27.67 40.17 34.83
C ALA A 920 28.11 41.62 34.50
N THR A 921 27.28 42.34 33.74
CA THR A 921 27.49 43.73 33.31
C THR A 921 26.14 44.47 33.31
N GLY A 922 26.09 45.68 33.90
CA GLY A 922 24.89 46.52 33.89
C GLY A 922 24.47 46.93 35.31
N THR A 923 24.24 48.24 35.50
CA THR A 923 23.63 48.78 36.72
C THR A 923 22.13 48.55 36.65
N ALA A 924 21.52 48.04 37.71
CA ALA A 924 20.08 47.92 37.83
C ALA A 924 19.57 48.89 38.90
N VAL A 925 18.50 49.62 38.60
CA VAL A 925 17.78 50.49 39.54
C VAL A 925 16.41 49.89 39.85
N LEU A 926 16.17 49.58 41.12
CA LEU A 926 14.83 49.25 41.62
C LEU A 926 14.12 50.53 42.06
N THR A 927 13.06 50.92 41.36
CA THR A 927 12.19 52.03 41.76
C THR A 927 10.94 51.50 42.46
N VAL A 928 10.65 51.94 43.69
CA VAL A 928 9.51 51.49 44.51
C VAL A 928 8.52 52.62 44.81
N GLY A 929 7.23 52.27 44.96
CA GLY A 929 6.19 53.16 45.49
C GLY A 929 5.37 53.93 44.43
N GLY A 930 5.03 53.28 43.30
CA GLY A 930 4.35 53.90 42.15
C GLY A 930 2.82 53.86 42.06
N ASP A 931 2.07 53.37 43.07
CA ASP A 931 0.60 53.14 42.91
C ASP A 931 -0.33 54.20 43.55
N GLY A 932 0.19 55.07 44.42
CA GLY A 932 -0.58 56.15 45.05
C GLY A 932 -1.73 55.71 45.99
N THR A 933 -1.84 54.43 46.34
CA THR A 933 -3.02 53.87 47.02
C THR A 933 -2.76 53.28 48.42
N ALA A 934 -1.52 52.94 48.80
CA ALA A 934 -1.15 52.50 50.16
C ALA A 934 0.35 52.63 50.46
N SER A 935 0.75 52.56 51.75
CA SER A 935 2.16 52.46 52.16
C SER A 935 2.67 51.01 52.04
N GLY A 936 3.85 50.80 51.45
CA GLY A 936 4.49 49.49 51.32
C GLY A 936 5.39 49.13 52.51
N SER A 937 5.53 47.84 52.83
CA SER A 937 6.47 47.33 53.84
C SER A 937 7.13 46.04 53.37
N PHE A 938 8.46 46.07 53.25
CA PHE A 938 9.27 44.95 52.79
C PHE A 938 10.04 44.34 53.97
N THR A 939 9.89 43.03 54.13
CA THR A 939 10.55 42.21 55.17
C THR A 939 11.63 41.30 54.59
N GLY A 940 11.89 41.41 53.29
CA GLY A 940 12.87 40.64 52.55
C GLY A 940 14.24 41.33 52.45
N THR A 941 15.05 40.94 51.47
CA THR A 941 16.38 41.55 51.24
C THR A 941 16.54 42.06 49.81
N ILE A 942 17.19 43.21 49.65
CA ILE A 942 17.64 43.81 48.40
C ILE A 942 19.17 43.73 48.46
N THR A 943 19.76 43.02 47.51
CA THR A 943 21.17 42.61 47.58
C THR A 943 21.81 42.60 46.20
N ASP A 944 23.12 42.84 46.14
CA ASP A 944 23.87 42.65 44.91
C ASP A 944 23.97 41.15 44.58
N GLY A 945 23.95 40.83 43.29
CA GLY A 945 24.12 39.45 42.84
C GLY A 945 25.55 38.95 43.00
N THR A 946 25.71 37.64 43.15
CA THR A 946 27.04 37.02 43.35
C THR A 946 27.99 37.18 42.16
N THR A 947 27.43 37.47 40.99
CA THR A 947 28.14 37.64 39.71
C THR A 947 28.20 39.10 39.25
N ALA A 948 27.57 40.03 39.97
CA ALA A 948 27.50 41.42 39.56
C ALA A 948 28.82 42.16 39.79
N THR A 949 29.21 42.96 38.80
CA THR A 949 30.39 43.84 38.88
C THR A 949 30.02 45.28 39.21
N THR A 950 28.72 45.62 39.18
CA THR A 950 28.15 46.93 39.51
C THR A 950 26.96 46.76 40.45
N GLY A 951 26.86 47.61 41.49
CA GLY A 951 25.84 47.49 42.54
C GLY A 951 24.41 47.81 42.07
N LEU A 952 23.42 47.17 42.73
CA LEU A 952 21.99 47.47 42.63
C LEU A 952 21.69 48.79 43.37
N ALA A 953 20.95 49.69 42.73
CA ALA A 953 20.49 50.94 43.35
C ALA A 953 19.00 50.87 43.73
N LEU A 954 18.63 51.52 44.82
CA LEU A 954 17.24 51.70 45.24
C LEU A 954 16.79 53.14 44.99
N ASN A 955 15.62 53.30 44.39
CA ASN A 955 14.99 54.58 44.14
C ASN A 955 13.58 54.60 44.74
N LYS A 956 13.27 55.55 45.62
CA LYS A 956 11.88 55.83 46.01
C LYS A 956 11.27 56.77 44.95
N GLY A 957 10.14 56.34 44.38
CA GLY A 957 9.42 56.91 43.22
C GLY A 957 8.95 58.37 43.34
N LEU A 958 7.96 58.77 42.53
CA LEU A 958 7.50 60.17 42.35
C LEU A 958 6.24 60.53 43.16
N GLU A 959 5.67 59.56 43.88
CA GLU A 959 4.48 59.68 44.70
C GLU A 959 4.79 59.94 46.21
N THR A 960 3.78 60.33 46.99
CA THR A 960 3.91 60.83 48.38
C THR A 960 3.81 59.76 49.48
N ASP A 961 3.70 58.50 49.10
CA ASP A 961 3.53 57.33 49.98
C ASP A 961 4.82 56.95 50.76
N GLU A 962 4.64 56.09 51.77
CA GLU A 962 5.71 55.56 52.62
C GLU A 962 6.11 54.15 52.19
N PHE A 963 7.42 53.89 52.06
CA PHE A 963 8.00 52.56 51.89
C PHE A 963 8.86 52.21 53.10
N SER A 964 8.52 51.12 53.79
CA SER A 964 9.21 50.66 55.00
C SER A 964 10.16 49.49 54.72
N LEU A 965 11.42 49.63 55.14
CA LEU A 965 12.38 48.54 55.23
C LEU A 965 12.46 48.05 56.68
N THR A 966 12.27 46.75 56.90
CA THR A 966 12.25 46.14 58.25
C THR A 966 13.41 45.18 58.50
N THR A 967 14.30 45.06 57.53
CA THR A 967 15.48 44.19 57.49
C THR A 967 16.66 44.97 56.91
N SER A 968 17.88 44.55 57.26
CA SER A 968 19.09 45.15 56.69
C SER A 968 19.26 44.76 55.23
N GLN A 969 19.49 45.75 54.38
CA GLN A 969 19.75 45.58 52.96
C GLN A 969 21.26 45.59 52.69
N THR A 970 21.70 45.01 51.55
CA THR A 970 23.14 44.82 51.26
C THR A 970 23.55 45.29 49.86
N TYR A 971 22.66 45.95 49.13
CA TYR A 971 22.94 46.53 47.82
C TYR A 971 23.92 47.71 47.91
N THR A 972 24.81 47.86 46.92
CA THR A 972 25.88 48.89 46.98
C THR A 972 25.70 50.06 46.01
N GLY A 973 24.71 50.03 45.13
CA GLY A 973 24.47 51.07 44.13
C GLY A 973 23.90 52.39 44.67
N GLY A 974 23.59 52.46 45.97
CA GLY A 974 23.08 53.66 46.64
C GLY A 974 21.56 53.77 46.65
N THR A 975 21.06 54.79 47.37
CA THR A 975 19.64 55.04 47.62
C THR A 975 19.28 56.46 47.22
N THR A 976 18.31 56.63 46.32
CA THR A 976 17.78 57.95 45.94
C THR A 976 16.32 58.08 46.39
N LEU A 977 15.96 59.18 47.03
CA LEU A 977 14.60 59.48 47.47
C LEU A 977 14.11 60.72 46.71
N ASN A 978 13.24 60.54 45.72
CA ASN A 978 12.71 61.66 44.94
C ASN A 978 11.54 62.35 45.67
N THR A 979 10.58 61.56 46.14
CA THR A 979 9.40 62.01 46.88
C THR A 979 8.99 60.95 47.93
N GLY A 980 8.07 61.30 48.83
CA GLY A 980 7.52 60.36 49.81
C GLY A 980 8.50 60.03 50.93
N VAL A 981 8.21 58.96 51.67
CA VAL A 981 8.98 58.57 52.87
C VAL A 981 9.64 57.20 52.67
N LEU A 982 10.94 57.09 52.93
CA LEU A 982 11.63 55.81 53.15
C LEU A 982 11.83 55.62 54.65
N SER A 983 11.11 54.67 55.25
CA SER A 983 11.14 54.39 56.68
C SER A 983 12.04 53.20 57.00
N LEU A 984 13.06 53.43 57.83
CA LEU A 984 14.02 52.44 58.29
C LEU A 984 13.58 51.91 59.66
N ASN A 985 13.04 50.70 59.69
CA ASN A 985 12.47 50.06 60.88
C ASN A 985 13.40 49.01 61.51
N VAL A 986 14.69 49.06 61.19
CA VAL A 986 15.75 48.24 61.78
C VAL A 986 17.06 49.04 61.76
N ALA A 987 18.00 48.72 62.66
CA ALA A 987 19.33 49.31 62.62
C ALA A 987 20.10 48.85 61.36
N ASN A 988 20.87 49.75 60.77
CA ASN A 988 21.60 49.52 59.51
C ASN A 988 20.67 48.90 58.45
N ALA A 989 19.55 49.56 58.21
CA ALA A 989 18.58 49.15 57.21
C ALA A 989 19.16 49.30 55.80
N LEU A 990 19.93 50.35 55.52
CA LEU A 990 20.64 50.53 54.25
C LEU A 990 22.06 49.95 54.37
N ALA A 991 22.73 49.78 53.23
CA ALA A 991 24.11 49.31 53.23
C ALA A 991 25.05 50.42 53.72
N ASP A 992 25.92 50.10 54.68
CA ASP A 992 26.82 51.07 55.35
C ASP A 992 27.70 51.88 54.40
N ALA A 993 28.08 51.32 53.25
CA ALA A 993 28.91 52.00 52.24
C ALA A 993 28.08 52.70 51.14
N GLY A 994 26.75 52.55 51.15
CA GLY A 994 25.85 53.10 50.13
C GLY A 994 25.66 54.61 50.29
N ALA A 995 25.73 55.34 49.17
CA ALA A 995 25.40 56.76 49.15
C ALA A 995 23.88 56.95 49.23
N VAL A 996 23.41 57.95 49.99
CA VAL A 996 22.00 58.33 50.08
C VAL A 996 21.80 59.76 49.58
N THR A 997 20.92 59.92 48.59
CA THR A 997 20.49 61.23 48.09
C THR A 997 19.03 61.45 48.45
N VAL A 998 18.73 62.50 49.20
CA VAL A 998 17.35 62.88 49.55
C VAL A 998 16.98 64.17 48.82
N ASN A 999 16.25 64.05 47.72
CA ASN A 999 15.80 65.21 46.94
C ASN A 999 14.72 65.99 47.69
N THR A 1000 14.42 67.22 47.24
CA THR A 1000 13.58 68.21 47.94
C THR A 1000 12.26 67.68 48.53
N ASN A 1001 11.61 66.71 47.87
CA ASN A 1001 10.32 66.17 48.31
C ASN A 1001 10.43 64.80 48.99
N GLY A 1002 11.64 64.24 49.10
CA GLY A 1002 11.91 62.97 49.75
C GLY A 1002 12.13 63.14 51.26
N THR A 1003 11.78 62.10 52.02
CA THR A 1003 12.04 62.01 53.46
C THR A 1003 12.70 60.67 53.80
N LEU A 1004 13.88 60.69 54.39
CA LEU A 1004 14.48 59.53 55.04
C LEU A 1004 14.08 59.51 56.52
N ALA A 1005 13.40 58.45 56.97
CA ALA A 1005 12.92 58.34 58.34
C ALA A 1005 13.57 57.18 59.09
N LEU A 1006 14.36 57.48 60.13
CA LEU A 1006 14.91 56.49 61.05
C LEU A 1006 13.88 56.21 62.15
N VAL A 1007 13.18 55.09 62.05
CA VAL A 1007 12.13 54.71 62.99
C VAL A 1007 12.72 53.88 64.14
N THR A 1008 13.52 52.86 63.83
CA THR A 1008 14.08 51.94 64.84
C THR A 1008 15.58 51.69 64.61
N GLY A 1009 16.41 52.08 65.58
CA GLY A 1009 17.84 51.77 65.57
C GLY A 1009 18.68 52.83 64.84
N ALA A 1010 19.98 52.82 65.11
CA ALA A 1010 20.94 53.69 64.43
C ALA A 1010 21.17 53.25 62.97
N GLU A 1011 21.51 54.20 62.12
CA GLU A 1011 21.78 53.98 60.70
C GLU A 1011 23.18 54.47 60.34
N THR A 1012 23.89 53.70 59.51
CA THR A 1012 25.19 54.09 58.94
C THR A 1012 25.06 54.14 57.42
N ILE A 1013 25.50 55.22 56.80
CA ILE A 1013 25.46 55.40 55.34
C ILE A 1013 26.81 55.91 54.82
N GLY A 1014 27.13 55.60 53.57
CA GLY A 1014 28.40 55.94 52.95
C GLY A 1014 28.49 57.40 52.51
N ALA A 1015 27.37 58.09 52.33
CA ALA A 1015 27.30 59.53 52.05
C ALA A 1015 25.85 60.02 52.20
N LEU A 1016 25.67 61.31 52.48
CA LEU A 1016 24.37 61.99 52.47
C LEU A 1016 24.44 63.24 51.60
N ASP A 1017 23.52 63.38 50.64
CA ASP A 1017 23.40 64.53 49.74
C ASP A 1017 21.93 64.93 49.54
N GLY A 1018 21.70 66.16 49.06
CA GLY A 1018 20.39 66.64 48.63
C GLY A 1018 19.78 67.75 49.48
N ALA A 1019 18.47 67.94 49.32
CA ALA A 1019 17.71 69.08 49.85
C ALA A 1019 16.40 68.69 50.55
N GLY A 1020 16.17 67.39 50.73
CA GLY A 1020 14.94 66.85 51.33
C GLY A 1020 14.96 66.84 52.85
N LYS A 1021 14.28 65.86 53.44
CA LYS A 1021 14.16 65.73 54.90
C LYS A 1021 14.80 64.46 55.44
N VAL A 1022 15.47 64.56 56.58
CA VAL A 1022 15.87 63.41 57.40
C VAL A 1022 15.19 63.54 58.77
N THR A 1023 14.44 62.51 59.19
CA THR A 1023 13.86 62.45 60.55
C THR A 1023 14.56 61.35 61.34
N LEU A 1024 15.33 61.73 62.34
CA LEU A 1024 16.14 60.81 63.15
C LEU A 1024 15.34 60.04 64.21
N GLY A 1025 14.17 60.53 64.59
CA GLY A 1025 13.48 60.03 65.78
C GLY A 1025 14.36 60.21 67.02
N ALA A 1026 14.61 59.12 67.76
CA ALA A 1026 15.58 59.07 68.86
C ALA A 1026 16.92 58.42 68.48
N ASN A 1027 17.13 58.14 67.19
CA ASN A 1027 18.23 57.33 66.68
C ASN A 1027 19.41 58.18 66.19
N THR A 1028 20.57 57.56 65.99
CA THR A 1028 21.76 58.23 65.46
C THR A 1028 21.92 57.92 63.98
N LEU A 1029 22.17 58.94 63.15
CA LEU A 1029 22.61 58.76 61.76
C LEU A 1029 24.13 58.96 61.69
N THR A 1030 24.86 57.99 61.16
CA THR A 1030 26.29 58.08 60.89
C THR A 1030 26.51 58.27 59.40
N VAL A 1031 27.15 59.38 59.01
CA VAL A 1031 27.53 59.67 57.62
C VAL A 1031 29.01 59.39 57.46
N GLY A 1032 29.36 58.45 56.59
CA GLY A 1032 30.73 58.01 56.35
C GLY A 1032 31.24 58.28 54.93
N GLY A 1033 32.11 57.37 54.48
CA GLY A 1033 32.70 57.32 53.14
C GLY A 1033 33.74 58.40 52.84
N ALA A 1034 34.26 58.38 51.61
CA ALA A 1034 35.29 59.31 51.13
C ALA A 1034 34.74 60.44 50.22
N ALA A 1035 33.43 60.43 49.95
CA ALA A 1035 32.82 61.42 49.06
C ALA A 1035 32.56 62.73 49.82
N ASP A 1036 32.96 63.84 49.22
CA ASP A 1036 32.53 65.16 49.63
C ASP A 1036 31.05 65.35 49.27
N THR A 1037 30.20 65.69 50.24
CA THR A 1037 28.76 65.90 50.01
C THR A 1037 28.21 67.11 50.74
N GLU A 1038 27.09 67.64 50.26
CA GLU A 1038 26.37 68.77 50.87
C GLU A 1038 24.91 68.40 51.11
N PHE A 1039 24.46 68.47 52.36
CA PHE A 1039 23.03 68.37 52.67
C PHE A 1039 22.48 69.76 53.00
N SER A 1040 21.62 70.24 52.12
CA SER A 1040 20.93 71.54 52.21
C SER A 1040 19.51 71.40 52.77
N GLY A 1041 19.08 70.17 53.06
CA GLY A 1041 17.78 69.84 53.61
C GLY A 1041 17.70 69.98 55.13
N VAL A 1042 16.60 69.49 55.70
CA VAL A 1042 16.33 69.55 57.16
C VAL A 1042 16.51 68.17 57.79
N ILE A 1043 17.41 68.08 58.78
CA ILE A 1043 17.54 66.97 59.73
C ILE A 1043 16.78 67.34 61.00
N SER A 1044 15.96 66.43 61.53
CA SER A 1044 15.07 66.72 62.67
C SER A 1044 14.92 65.52 63.62
N GLY A 1045 14.61 65.77 64.89
CA GLY A 1045 14.35 64.73 65.90
C GLY A 1045 15.10 64.94 67.22
N THR A 1046 15.03 63.99 68.13
CA THR A 1046 15.83 64.01 69.37
C THR A 1046 17.13 63.21 69.25
N GLY A 1047 17.33 62.55 68.10
CA GLY A 1047 18.52 61.79 67.74
C GLY A 1047 19.72 62.65 67.38
N GLY A 1048 20.89 62.02 67.27
CA GLY A 1048 22.17 62.69 66.98
C GLY A 1048 22.71 62.40 65.57
N LEU A 1049 23.71 63.17 65.17
CA LEU A 1049 24.43 63.01 63.91
C LEU A 1049 25.90 62.65 64.20
N THR A 1050 26.41 61.60 63.57
CA THR A 1050 27.84 61.24 63.63
C THR A 1050 28.46 61.37 62.25
N LEU A 1051 29.60 62.05 62.15
CA LEU A 1051 30.45 62.05 60.96
C LEU A 1051 31.62 61.08 61.19
N ASP A 1052 31.75 60.08 60.33
CA ASP A 1052 32.81 59.06 60.37
C ASP A 1052 33.36 58.82 58.95
N LYS A 1053 33.94 59.87 58.37
CA LYS A 1053 34.49 59.86 57.00
C LYS A 1053 35.76 58.99 56.90
N ALA A 1054 36.17 58.67 55.66
CA ALA A 1054 37.35 57.84 55.43
C ALA A 1054 38.67 58.54 55.83
N ALA A 1055 38.75 59.86 55.64
CA ALA A 1055 39.90 60.69 56.00
C ALA A 1055 39.48 62.10 56.45
N GLU A 1056 40.37 62.78 57.19
CA GLU A 1056 40.18 64.16 57.68
C GLU A 1056 39.84 65.17 56.56
N ALA A 1057 40.42 64.96 55.37
CA ALA A 1057 40.24 65.84 54.21
C ALA A 1057 38.85 65.74 53.58
N ASP A 1058 38.10 64.67 53.86
CA ASP A 1058 36.78 64.45 53.28
C ASP A 1058 35.74 65.29 54.01
N VAL A 1059 34.90 66.01 53.25
CA VAL A 1059 34.01 67.05 53.76
C VAL A 1059 32.55 66.60 53.71
N PHE A 1060 31.83 66.76 54.82
CA PHE A 1060 30.36 66.79 54.80
C PHE A 1060 29.88 68.19 55.16
N LYS A 1061 29.10 68.82 54.28
CA LYS A 1061 28.60 70.18 54.48
C LYS A 1061 27.12 70.17 54.86
N LEU A 1062 26.77 70.82 55.97
CA LEU A 1062 25.41 71.14 56.36
C LEU A 1062 25.12 72.61 56.04
N SER A 1063 24.15 72.85 55.16
CA SER A 1063 23.76 74.20 54.75
C SER A 1063 22.29 74.54 54.95
N GLY A 1064 21.45 73.54 55.26
CA GLY A 1064 20.06 73.74 55.65
C GLY A 1064 19.89 73.96 57.16
N ASP A 1065 18.75 74.53 57.55
CA ASP A 1065 18.37 74.74 58.95
C ASP A 1065 17.86 73.42 59.54
N ASN A 1066 18.48 72.98 60.64
CA ASN A 1066 18.28 71.67 61.24
C ASN A 1066 17.67 71.80 62.64
N THR A 1067 16.83 70.84 63.03
CA THR A 1067 16.06 70.85 64.29
C THR A 1067 16.27 69.57 65.10
N TYR A 1068 17.44 68.96 64.97
CA TYR A 1068 17.79 67.75 65.72
C TYR A 1068 18.56 68.13 67.00
N THR A 1069 18.10 67.66 68.15
CA THR A 1069 18.64 68.10 69.45
C THR A 1069 19.69 67.15 70.04
N GLY A 1070 19.92 65.99 69.42
CA GLY A 1070 20.97 65.07 69.85
C GLY A 1070 22.37 65.58 69.50
N THR A 1071 23.38 65.01 70.15
CA THR A 1071 24.79 65.41 69.96
C THR A 1071 25.27 65.17 68.52
N THR A 1072 25.97 66.16 67.96
CA THR A 1072 26.74 66.05 66.72
C THR A 1072 28.16 65.59 67.04
N THR A 1073 28.57 64.41 66.59
CA THR A 1073 29.91 63.86 66.83
C THR A 1073 30.70 63.82 65.53
N VAL A 1074 31.89 64.41 65.48
CA VAL A 1074 32.82 64.32 64.36
C VAL A 1074 33.94 63.37 64.75
N THR A 1075 33.84 62.10 64.36
CA THR A 1075 34.81 61.04 64.66
C THR A 1075 36.02 61.14 63.74
N THR A 1076 35.78 61.25 62.42
CA THR A 1076 36.78 61.44 61.34
C THR A 1076 36.18 62.33 60.24
N GLY A 1077 37.01 63.15 59.59
CA GLY A 1077 36.60 64.05 58.50
C GLY A 1077 36.40 65.51 58.90
N THR A 1078 35.87 66.30 57.96
CA THR A 1078 35.53 67.70 58.16
C THR A 1078 34.01 67.91 58.07
N LEU A 1079 33.36 68.34 59.15
CA LEU A 1079 31.99 68.84 59.13
C LEU A 1079 32.02 70.34 58.82
N ALA A 1080 31.54 70.75 57.65
CA ALA A 1080 31.41 72.15 57.28
C ALA A 1080 29.99 72.66 57.54
N VAL A 1081 29.82 73.80 58.22
CA VAL A 1081 28.52 74.41 58.49
C VAL A 1081 28.42 75.77 57.80
N SER A 1082 27.32 76.02 57.07
CA SER A 1082 27.12 77.27 56.34
C SER A 1082 25.72 77.90 56.50
N GLY A 1083 25.01 77.56 57.58
CA GLY A 1083 23.78 78.21 58.06
C GLY A 1083 23.99 78.74 59.48
N ASN A 1084 22.96 79.32 60.12
CA ASN A 1084 22.99 79.69 61.56
C ASN A 1084 22.48 78.58 62.48
N GLU A 1085 21.75 77.64 61.89
CA GLU A 1085 21.10 76.53 62.57
C GLU A 1085 21.46 75.24 61.80
N ALA A 1086 22.68 75.18 61.22
CA ALA A 1086 23.13 73.99 60.50
C ALA A 1086 23.33 72.80 61.46
N ILE A 1087 23.59 73.10 62.72
CA ILE A 1087 23.39 72.27 63.89
C ILE A 1087 22.31 72.99 64.71
N ASP A 1088 21.42 72.25 65.36
CA ASP A 1088 20.44 72.87 66.24
C ASP A 1088 21.16 73.69 67.33
N ASP A 1089 20.66 74.88 67.65
CA ASP A 1089 21.30 75.79 68.60
C ASP A 1089 21.56 75.13 69.98
N ASP A 1090 20.76 74.15 70.38
CA ASP A 1090 20.94 73.38 71.63
C ASP A 1090 21.69 72.05 71.41
N GLY A 1091 21.97 71.68 70.15
CA GLY A 1091 22.77 70.53 69.76
C GLY A 1091 24.24 70.70 70.18
N SER A 1092 24.72 69.83 71.08
CA SER A 1092 26.14 69.82 71.47
C SER A 1092 27.02 69.14 70.42
N VAL A 1093 28.26 69.61 70.26
CA VAL A 1093 29.22 69.12 69.28
C VAL A 1093 30.44 68.50 69.95
N VAL A 1094 30.83 67.30 69.53
CA VAL A 1094 32.07 66.63 69.95
C VAL A 1094 32.96 66.46 68.74
N VAL A 1095 34.16 67.05 68.72
CA VAL A 1095 35.14 66.90 67.62
C VAL A 1095 36.30 66.02 68.10
N SER A 1096 36.41 64.81 67.57
CA SER A 1096 37.47 63.87 67.92
C SER A 1096 38.82 64.27 67.32
N GLY A 1097 39.92 63.78 67.92
CA GLY A 1097 41.26 64.10 67.43
C GLY A 1097 41.51 63.62 65.99
N GLY A 1098 42.03 64.51 65.13
CA GLY A 1098 42.20 64.23 63.69
C GLY A 1098 40.98 64.55 62.82
N SER A 1099 40.02 65.31 63.35
CA SER A 1099 38.80 65.74 62.66
C SER A 1099 38.61 67.24 62.77
N THR A 1100 37.80 67.84 61.90
CA THR A 1100 37.58 69.29 61.85
C THR A 1100 36.09 69.66 61.85
N LEU A 1101 35.71 70.66 62.65
CA LEU A 1101 34.49 71.45 62.45
C LEU A 1101 34.87 72.75 61.72
N ARG A 1102 34.44 72.93 60.48
CA ARG A 1102 34.67 74.16 59.70
C ARG A 1102 33.42 75.02 59.69
N VAL A 1103 33.57 76.28 60.10
CA VAL A 1103 32.49 77.25 60.23
C VAL A 1103 32.58 78.25 59.07
N ASP A 1104 31.82 77.99 58.01
CA ASP A 1104 31.80 78.79 56.78
C ASP A 1104 30.78 79.94 56.86
N ALA A 1105 29.75 79.83 57.71
CA ALA A 1105 28.85 80.91 58.13
C ALA A 1105 28.72 80.93 59.67
N SER A 1106 28.13 81.98 60.26
CA SER A 1106 27.98 82.04 61.72
C SER A 1106 27.05 80.92 62.16
N GLU A 1107 27.41 80.22 63.23
CA GLU A 1107 26.73 79.02 63.70
C GLU A 1107 26.64 79.05 65.23
N ASP A 1108 25.50 78.61 65.78
CA ASP A 1108 25.28 78.49 67.21
C ASP A 1108 25.21 77.00 67.61
N VAL A 1109 25.90 76.62 68.68
CA VAL A 1109 25.91 75.24 69.18
C VAL A 1109 25.72 75.20 70.71
N GLY A 1110 25.26 74.05 71.20
CA GLY A 1110 25.09 73.77 72.62
C GLY A 1110 26.40 73.82 73.41
N LEU A 1111 27.08 72.69 73.59
CA LEU A 1111 28.42 72.65 74.17
C LEU A 1111 29.43 72.12 73.14
N LEU A 1112 30.70 72.54 73.22
CA LEU A 1112 31.77 72.08 72.33
C LEU A 1112 32.78 71.24 73.11
N ASP A 1113 33.01 70.00 72.70
CA ASP A 1113 33.88 69.05 73.40
C ASP A 1113 34.85 68.34 72.44
N GLY A 1114 35.89 67.72 72.99
CA GLY A 1114 36.82 66.86 72.26
C GLY A 1114 38.22 67.45 72.00
N ALA A 1115 38.94 66.86 71.06
CA ALA A 1115 40.37 67.12 70.81
C ALA A 1115 40.70 67.42 69.33
N GLY A 1116 39.68 67.52 68.46
CA GLY A 1116 39.84 67.86 67.04
C GLY A 1116 40.00 69.35 66.77
N SER A 1117 40.01 69.75 65.52
CA SER A 1117 40.18 71.14 65.10
C SER A 1117 38.84 71.85 64.91
N VAL A 1118 38.80 73.16 65.16
CA VAL A 1118 37.76 74.06 64.66
C VAL A 1118 38.41 75.08 63.73
N ASP A 1119 37.89 75.20 62.51
CA ASP A 1119 38.31 76.20 61.53
C ASP A 1119 37.22 77.26 61.35
N LEU A 1120 37.44 78.46 61.87
CA LEU A 1120 36.56 79.62 61.70
C LEU A 1120 36.88 80.31 60.37
N ALA A 1121 36.52 79.65 59.27
CA ALA A 1121 37.08 79.90 57.95
C ALA A 1121 36.89 81.34 57.43
N VAL A 1122 35.79 82.01 57.77
CA VAL A 1122 35.39 83.31 57.18
C VAL A 1122 35.47 84.47 58.18
N ALA A 1123 36.14 85.55 57.79
CA ALA A 1123 36.23 86.77 58.59
C ALA A 1123 34.86 87.42 58.82
N GLY A 1124 34.56 87.76 60.07
CA GLY A 1124 33.29 88.41 60.46
C GLY A 1124 32.17 87.45 60.86
N GLN A 1125 32.33 86.14 60.59
CA GLN A 1125 31.43 85.09 61.07
C GLN A 1125 31.87 84.62 62.46
N THR A 1126 30.94 84.02 63.22
CA THR A 1126 31.18 83.61 64.61
C THR A 1126 30.66 82.20 64.88
N LEU A 1127 31.42 81.41 65.64
CA LEU A 1127 30.89 80.24 66.33
C LEU A 1127 30.41 80.66 67.72
N THR A 1128 29.13 80.49 68.02
CA THR A 1128 28.58 80.70 69.37
C THR A 1128 28.47 79.38 70.10
N VAL A 1129 28.99 79.30 71.31
CA VAL A 1129 28.91 78.12 72.18
C VAL A 1129 28.11 78.48 73.44
N GLY A 1130 27.27 77.57 73.90
CA GLY A 1130 26.67 77.57 75.22
C GLY A 1130 25.14 77.67 75.23
N SER A 1131 24.51 78.02 74.10
CA SER A 1131 23.10 78.43 73.91
C SER A 1131 22.19 78.32 75.16
N THR A 1132 21.23 77.40 75.21
CA THR A 1132 20.42 77.15 76.42
C THR A 1132 20.90 75.97 77.26
N VAL A 1133 21.94 75.26 76.80
CA VAL A 1133 22.45 74.02 77.39
C VAL A 1133 23.24 74.29 78.68
N ALA A 1134 22.84 73.62 79.76
CA ALA A 1134 23.57 73.64 81.04
C ALA A 1134 24.57 72.48 81.11
N GLY A 1135 25.77 72.73 81.63
CA GLY A 1135 26.81 71.71 81.78
C GLY A 1135 28.22 72.27 81.70
N THR A 1136 29.20 71.37 81.62
CA THR A 1136 30.62 71.67 81.42
C THR A 1136 31.12 70.86 80.22
N ALA A 1137 31.85 71.46 79.29
CA ALA A 1137 32.53 70.77 78.19
C ALA A 1137 33.98 71.23 78.05
N ASP A 1138 34.86 70.32 77.62
CA ASP A 1138 36.31 70.52 77.64
C ASP A 1138 36.90 70.35 76.22
N PHE A 1139 37.02 71.46 75.49
CA PHE A 1139 37.64 71.44 74.16
C PHE A 1139 39.16 71.63 74.26
N SER A 1140 39.90 70.64 73.77
CA SER A 1140 41.36 70.55 73.87
C SER A 1140 42.11 70.70 72.55
N GLY A 1141 41.39 70.69 71.43
CA GLY A 1141 42.01 70.91 70.14
C GLY A 1141 42.11 72.37 69.74
N ALA A 1142 42.65 72.62 68.54
CA ALA A 1142 42.98 73.95 68.06
C ALA A 1142 41.77 74.61 67.38
N ILE A 1143 41.52 75.89 67.70
CA ILE A 1143 40.60 76.78 67.01
C ILE A 1143 41.44 77.73 66.16
N SER A 1144 41.17 77.80 64.87
CA SER A 1144 41.94 78.57 63.87
C SER A 1144 41.02 79.35 62.93
N GLY A 1145 41.58 80.05 61.93
CA GLY A 1145 40.80 80.79 60.94
C GLY A 1145 40.65 82.29 61.22
N ALA A 1146 39.80 82.96 60.44
CA ALA A 1146 39.62 84.42 60.48
C ALA A 1146 38.40 84.88 61.30
N GLY A 1147 37.45 83.98 61.60
CA GLY A 1147 36.23 84.25 62.35
C GLY A 1147 36.44 84.39 63.86
N GLY A 1148 35.35 84.68 64.59
CA GLY A 1148 35.32 84.89 66.03
C GLY A 1148 34.63 83.77 66.81
N LEU A 1149 34.80 83.79 68.15
CA LEU A 1149 34.17 82.85 69.08
C LEU A 1149 33.27 83.62 70.03
N THR A 1150 32.04 83.18 70.26
CA THR A 1150 31.14 83.76 71.25
C THR A 1150 30.75 82.71 72.27
N MET A 1151 30.82 83.01 73.56
CA MET A 1151 30.19 82.24 74.62
C MET A 1151 28.88 82.93 74.98
N ASN A 1152 27.75 82.25 74.79
CA ASN A 1152 26.42 82.76 75.08
C ASN A 1152 25.51 81.63 75.56
N GLY A 1153 25.52 81.38 76.87
CA GLY A 1153 24.55 80.52 77.52
C GLY A 1153 24.74 80.38 79.02
N VAL A 1154 24.23 79.31 79.63
CA VAL A 1154 24.32 79.11 81.10
C VAL A 1154 25.42 78.12 81.52
N GLY A 1155 26.00 77.38 80.57
CA GLY A 1155 27.05 76.39 80.80
C GLY A 1155 28.46 76.97 81.01
N THR A 1156 29.43 76.07 81.18
CA THR A 1156 30.86 76.35 81.24
C THR A 1156 31.59 75.67 80.09
N GLN A 1157 32.28 76.43 79.25
CA GLN A 1157 33.13 75.90 78.17
C GLN A 1157 34.59 76.06 78.57
N THR A 1158 35.36 74.98 78.63
CA THR A 1158 36.82 75.03 78.83
C THR A 1158 37.53 74.94 77.50
N LEU A 1159 38.51 75.82 77.26
CA LEU A 1159 39.47 75.73 76.17
C LEU A 1159 40.86 75.43 76.75
N SER A 1160 41.51 74.40 76.22
CA SER A 1160 42.86 73.98 76.65
C SER A 1160 43.87 73.87 75.51
N GLY A 1161 43.39 73.86 74.25
CA GLY A 1161 44.22 73.83 73.05
C GLY A 1161 44.96 75.14 72.77
N THR A 1162 45.88 75.10 71.81
CA THR A 1162 46.55 76.30 71.29
C THR A 1162 45.75 76.86 70.12
N ASN A 1163 45.28 78.09 70.25
CA ASN A 1163 44.34 78.71 69.31
C ASN A 1163 44.99 79.84 68.50
N SER A 1164 44.62 79.97 67.22
CA SER A 1164 45.23 80.91 66.28
C SER A 1164 44.23 81.72 65.46
N TYR A 1165 42.94 81.73 65.86
CA TYR A 1165 41.92 82.51 65.18
C TYR A 1165 42.12 84.02 65.38
N THR A 1166 41.75 84.83 64.39
CA THR A 1166 41.98 86.29 64.45
C THR A 1166 40.76 87.12 64.84
N GLY A 1167 39.56 86.54 64.81
CA GLY A 1167 38.34 87.23 65.25
C GLY A 1167 38.28 87.40 66.76
N ALA A 1168 37.34 88.23 67.23
CA ALA A 1168 37.16 88.49 68.65
C ALA A 1168 36.55 87.27 69.37
N THR A 1169 36.95 87.07 70.63
CA THR A 1169 36.28 86.19 71.59
C THR A 1169 35.30 87.03 72.41
N THR A 1170 34.00 86.74 72.34
CA THR A 1170 32.98 87.45 73.12
C THR A 1170 32.40 86.52 74.19
N VAL A 1171 32.19 86.99 75.41
CA VAL A 1171 31.56 86.21 76.50
C VAL A 1171 30.34 86.99 76.99
N THR A 1172 29.18 86.68 76.44
CA THR A 1172 27.92 87.40 76.68
C THR A 1172 27.22 86.87 77.94
N THR A 1173 27.18 85.56 78.12
CA THR A 1173 26.61 84.87 79.30
C THR A 1173 27.40 83.58 79.58
N GLY A 1174 27.23 82.97 80.76
CA GLY A 1174 27.90 81.69 81.09
C GLY A 1174 29.35 81.86 81.51
N THR A 1175 30.15 80.78 81.47
CA THR A 1175 31.58 80.81 81.80
C THR A 1175 32.44 80.26 80.67
N LEU A 1176 33.39 81.03 80.17
CA LEU A 1176 34.47 80.55 79.30
C LEU A 1176 35.73 80.37 80.17
N GLN A 1177 36.16 79.12 80.35
CA GLN A 1177 37.37 78.75 81.08
C GLN A 1177 38.56 78.54 80.13
N VAL A 1178 39.75 78.95 80.54
CA VAL A 1178 40.99 78.73 79.79
C VAL A 1178 42.06 78.06 80.66
N THR A 1179 42.69 77.01 80.15
CA THR A 1179 43.66 76.18 80.90
C THR A 1179 45.04 76.07 80.23
N GLY A 1180 45.26 76.82 79.14
CA GLY A 1180 46.55 76.92 78.44
C GLY A 1180 46.99 78.38 78.21
N GLY A 1181 48.25 78.61 77.85
CA GLY A 1181 48.82 79.95 77.66
C GLY A 1181 48.58 80.62 76.31
N ALA A 1182 47.80 79.96 75.46
CA ALA A 1182 47.32 80.42 74.16
C ALA A 1182 45.94 79.79 73.88
N ALA A 1183 45.14 79.56 74.94
CA ALA A 1183 43.79 79.02 74.81
C ALA A 1183 42.79 80.08 74.34
N ILE A 1184 43.18 81.34 74.31
CA ILE A 1184 42.73 82.35 73.36
C ILE A 1184 43.93 82.71 72.49
N ALA A 1185 43.74 83.06 71.22
CA ALA A 1185 44.84 83.51 70.39
C ALA A 1185 45.52 84.76 71.01
N ASP A 1186 46.85 84.75 71.15
CA ASP A 1186 47.62 85.80 71.85
C ASP A 1186 47.36 87.24 71.36
N ALA A 1187 46.98 87.40 70.09
CA ALA A 1187 46.63 88.68 69.48
C ALA A 1187 45.11 88.96 69.43
N GLY A 1188 44.29 88.01 69.86
CA GLY A 1188 42.83 88.05 69.80
C GLY A 1188 42.23 89.03 70.81
N ALA A 1189 41.19 89.75 70.39
CA ALA A 1189 40.41 90.59 71.29
C ALA A 1189 39.46 89.74 72.15
N VAL A 1190 39.35 90.03 73.44
CA VAL A 1190 38.36 89.43 74.35
C VAL A 1190 37.37 90.49 74.82
N VAL A 1191 36.08 90.25 74.61
CA VAL A 1191 34.97 91.13 75.01
C VAL A 1191 34.07 90.38 75.98
N VAL A 1192 34.07 90.74 77.27
CA VAL A 1192 33.18 90.10 78.26
C VAL A 1192 31.97 91.00 78.51
N ASN A 1193 30.80 90.62 78.01
CA ASN A 1193 29.58 91.43 78.00
C ASN A 1193 28.41 90.77 78.75
N GLY A 1194 28.67 90.30 79.98
CA GLY A 1194 27.64 89.77 80.90
C GLY A 1194 27.99 88.42 81.53
N GLY A 1195 28.81 87.60 80.85
CA GLY A 1195 29.29 86.31 81.35
C GLY A 1195 30.60 86.40 82.15
N THR A 1196 31.26 85.25 82.36
CA THR A 1196 32.52 85.12 83.11
C THR A 1196 33.63 84.53 82.23
N PHE A 1197 34.76 85.22 82.10
CA PHE A 1197 35.99 84.68 81.52
C PHE A 1197 36.94 84.24 82.64
N ALA A 1198 37.20 82.94 82.81
CA ALA A 1198 37.90 82.38 83.96
C ALA A 1198 39.22 81.69 83.58
N LEU A 1199 40.30 82.07 84.25
CA LEU A 1199 41.63 81.52 84.00
C LEU A 1199 41.96 80.40 84.99
N LEU A 1200 42.17 79.20 84.47
CA LEU A 1200 42.71 78.05 85.21
C LEU A 1200 44.22 77.86 84.95
N ALA A 1201 44.80 78.54 83.96
CA ALA A 1201 46.24 78.74 83.77
C ALA A 1201 46.55 80.21 83.39
N ASN A 1202 47.83 80.58 83.28
CA ASN A 1202 48.22 81.88 82.73
C ASN A 1202 47.78 81.98 81.27
N GLU A 1203 47.31 83.15 80.83
CA GLU A 1203 46.81 83.38 79.47
C GLU A 1203 47.29 84.72 78.90
N THR A 1204 47.47 84.80 77.58
CA THR A 1204 47.79 86.04 76.85
C THR A 1204 46.69 86.37 75.85
N ILE A 1205 46.28 87.63 75.81
CA ILE A 1205 45.26 88.14 74.87
C ILE A 1205 45.70 89.47 74.27
N GLY A 1206 45.11 89.86 73.15
CA GLY A 1206 45.35 91.14 72.50
C GLY A 1206 44.72 92.29 73.27
N THR A 1207 43.40 92.32 73.39
CA THR A 1207 42.68 93.37 74.14
C THR A 1207 41.63 92.78 75.07
N LEU A 1208 41.25 93.52 76.11
CA LEU A 1208 40.16 93.17 77.03
C LEU A 1208 39.15 94.32 77.12
N GLU A 1209 37.89 94.04 76.83
CA GLU A 1209 36.79 95.02 76.77
C GLU A 1209 35.50 94.48 77.40
N GLY A 1210 34.57 95.36 77.77
CA GLY A 1210 33.22 95.00 78.22
C GLY A 1210 32.96 95.22 79.73
N ALA A 1211 31.89 94.64 80.25
CA ALA A 1211 31.36 94.87 81.60
C ALA A 1211 31.05 93.58 82.41
N GLY A 1212 31.36 92.40 81.89
CA GLY A 1212 31.16 91.12 82.57
C GLY A 1212 32.23 90.78 83.60
N GLY A 1213 32.26 89.52 84.06
CA GLY A 1213 33.25 89.04 85.03
C GLY A 1213 34.51 88.47 84.36
N VAL A 1214 35.67 88.80 84.87
CA VAL A 1214 36.92 88.06 84.62
C VAL A 1214 37.34 87.46 85.95
N ASN A 1215 37.61 86.16 86.00
CA ASN A 1215 38.12 85.50 87.19
C ASN A 1215 39.53 84.97 86.90
N VAL A 1216 40.54 85.70 87.36
CA VAL A 1216 41.95 85.32 87.17
C VAL A 1216 42.40 84.17 88.08
N ASN A 1217 41.59 83.77 89.06
CA ASN A 1217 41.95 82.80 90.11
C ASN A 1217 43.35 83.10 90.70
N ALA A 1218 44.31 82.17 90.60
CA ALA A 1218 45.70 82.34 91.03
C ALA A 1218 46.68 82.55 89.85
N ASN A 1219 46.16 82.90 88.67
CA ASN A 1219 46.89 82.96 87.40
C ASN A 1219 47.09 84.41 86.91
N THR A 1220 47.90 84.58 85.86
CA THR A 1220 48.19 85.86 85.22
C THR A 1220 47.46 85.98 83.88
N LEU A 1221 46.66 87.05 83.71
CA LEU A 1221 46.14 87.48 82.41
C LEU A 1221 47.04 88.59 81.84
N THR A 1222 47.66 88.34 80.70
CA THR A 1222 48.49 89.33 79.99
C THR A 1222 47.71 89.93 78.83
N VAL A 1223 47.53 91.25 78.81
CA VAL A 1223 46.91 91.98 77.70
C VAL A 1223 48.00 92.69 76.90
N ALA A 1224 48.31 92.19 75.70
CA ALA A 1224 49.54 92.52 74.95
C ALA A 1224 49.32 93.38 73.68
N GLY A 1225 48.07 93.66 73.31
CA GLY A 1225 47.71 94.44 72.12
C GLY A 1225 47.90 95.95 72.29
N ALA A 1226 47.94 96.67 71.16
CA ALA A 1226 48.10 98.12 71.12
C ALA A 1226 46.74 98.84 71.00
N GLY A 1227 46.53 99.89 71.81
CA GLY A 1227 45.34 100.76 71.77
C GLY A 1227 44.64 100.90 73.12
N ASP A 1228 44.01 102.04 73.37
CA ASP A 1228 43.27 102.30 74.61
C ASP A 1228 41.89 101.64 74.56
N LYS A 1229 41.62 100.71 75.47
CA LYS A 1229 40.35 100.00 75.62
C LYS A 1229 39.81 100.11 77.04
N THR A 1230 38.50 99.98 77.21
CA THR A 1230 37.83 100.10 78.51
C THR A 1230 37.18 98.78 78.91
N PHE A 1231 37.60 98.24 80.04
CA PHE A 1231 36.91 97.18 80.76
C PHE A 1231 36.32 97.76 82.05
N SER A 1232 35.01 97.67 82.21
CA SER A 1232 34.27 98.19 83.36
C SER A 1232 33.64 97.10 84.23
N GLY A 1233 34.04 95.84 83.98
CA GLY A 1233 33.53 94.67 84.68
C GLY A 1233 34.27 94.34 85.98
N ALA A 1234 33.88 93.24 86.63
CA ALA A 1234 34.56 92.72 87.81
C ALA A 1234 35.78 91.88 87.38
N LEU A 1235 36.92 92.08 88.05
CA LEU A 1235 38.18 91.35 87.83
C LEU A 1235 38.58 90.57 89.09
#